data_AF-A0A291QRG7-F1
#
_entry.id   AF-A0A291QRG7-F1
#
_cell.length_a   1.000
_cell.length_b   1.000
_cell.length_c   1.000
_cell.angle_alpha   90.00
_cell.angle_beta   90.00
_cell.angle_gamma   90.00
#
_symmetry.space_group_name_H-M   'P 1'
#
loop_
_entity.id
_entity.type
_entity.pdbx_description
1 polymer ?
#
loop_
_entity_poly.entity_id
_entity_poly.type
_entity_poly.pdbx_seq_one_letter_code
_entity_poly.pdbx_strand_id
1 'polypeptide(L)'
;MMTSLVCIRKHIFFTLLFCLGMISAGFSQSVKFVTVTNSNSVALDEPFQVQFVLENATNIASFDPPEFKYFTVIQGPMQMQSSTIANGKATTQFIISYVLLPKQIGNFTIPAATARVNGDLIKSNPIGIGVSKARNLQRPQQQSNYPPPAARRNNRGEDDVMGGVLKKNENIDEKLRKNLFVKVDVDKTDVYEGEQITATYKLYTRLPTNSSVTKVPAFKGFSARDIELPNPPQAETEYVNGVPFKVFTIRKTMLFPLQNGTLELDPAEVDNQVRLIKEVPGGRNNRMKDIFDDPFFKDAMGGSMVDDPFFDDFFNRPNYTYEDIPYKIKSPVVKVHVKPLPADGKPASFTGAIGKFSMDVAPVKEDITTDDAITMKVTIKGQGNITLLNAPKLDLPPSFEVFDPKVSDNIDKNSNPLSGSKTFEYVIMPQESGKHTIPPVEFSYFDPGTQEYKTLQSPAIALDIAQGKKVRNTTPVVAGAAGNTFKNIIPGTQAWTLSIPYFLKSVWFWTLLLLPVLAIAFFYWKKQQQAYMIKNASLLKYKHANKVALKRLELAARYLNEGKDKLFYEETSRAVWGYLANKFHIPLAELNKQVIQDRLAAEQIDPAISNNLFVLLDNCEIALYAPSNSHDVRRTTYEQAITVISDMETALKKQAA
;
A
#
# COMPACT_ATOMS: atom_id res chain seq x y z
N MET A 1 15.47 -25.35 52.16
CA MET A 1 16.19 -24.20 51.55
C MET A 1 16.25 -24.23 50.01
N MET A 2 16.18 -25.39 49.34
CA MET A 2 16.28 -25.48 47.86
C MET A 2 15.02 -25.05 47.07
N THR A 3 13.84 -24.99 47.68
CA THR A 3 12.60 -24.59 46.97
C THR A 3 12.44 -23.07 46.80
N SER A 4 13.11 -22.26 47.62
CA SER A 4 13.05 -20.79 47.58
C SER A 4 13.84 -20.19 46.40
N LEU A 5 15.00 -20.76 46.07
CA LEU A 5 15.84 -20.30 44.96
C LEU A 5 15.19 -20.49 43.58
N VAL A 6 14.34 -21.51 43.42
CA VAL A 6 13.66 -21.80 42.15
C VAL A 6 12.53 -20.80 41.87
N CYS A 7 11.79 -20.37 42.89
CA CYS A 7 10.75 -19.34 42.74
C CYS A 7 11.34 -17.95 42.44
N ILE A 8 12.45 -17.58 43.08
CA ILE A 8 13.11 -16.29 42.82
C ILE A 8 13.65 -16.23 41.37
N ARG A 9 14.22 -17.31 40.85
CA ARG A 9 14.64 -17.39 39.44
C ARG A 9 13.47 -17.29 38.46
N LYS A 10 12.32 -17.90 38.78
CA LYS A 10 11.12 -17.81 37.92
C LYS A 10 10.53 -16.40 37.85
N HIS A 11 10.49 -15.69 38.97
CA HIS A 11 9.95 -14.32 38.99
C HIS A 11 10.88 -13.31 38.33
N ILE A 12 12.19 -13.40 38.57
CA ILE A 12 13.19 -12.58 37.86
C ILE A 12 13.11 -12.83 36.35
N PHE A 13 12.97 -14.09 35.93
CA PHE A 13 12.79 -14.46 34.53
C PHE A 13 11.51 -13.86 33.92
N PHE A 14 10.38 -13.88 34.63
CA PHE A 14 9.13 -13.28 34.15
C PHE A 14 9.19 -11.75 34.06
N THR A 15 9.81 -11.06 35.02
CA THR A 15 10.05 -9.61 34.92
C THR A 15 11.02 -9.26 33.80
N LEU A 16 12.08 -10.06 33.59
CA LEU A 16 13.02 -9.86 32.49
C LEU A 16 12.33 -10.09 31.14
N LEU A 17 11.46 -11.11 31.04
CA LEU A 17 10.66 -11.42 29.86
C LEU A 17 9.61 -10.33 29.56
N PHE A 18 9.01 -9.74 30.60
CA PHE A 18 8.08 -8.60 30.47
C PHE A 18 8.81 -7.32 30.04
N CYS A 19 10.01 -7.06 30.57
CA CYS A 19 10.87 -5.97 30.09
C CYS A 19 11.39 -6.20 28.66
N LEU A 20 11.74 -7.43 28.28
CA LEU A 20 12.11 -7.78 26.90
C LEU A 20 10.92 -7.62 25.93
N GLY A 21 9.70 -7.93 26.39
CA GLY A 21 8.46 -7.73 25.65
C GLY A 21 8.09 -6.26 25.45
N MET A 22 8.50 -5.36 26.34
CA MET A 22 8.34 -3.92 26.14
C MET A 22 9.41 -3.32 25.22
N ILE A 23 10.61 -3.90 25.18
CA ILE A 23 11.67 -3.49 24.24
C ILE A 23 11.34 -3.93 22.80
N SER A 24 10.61 -5.03 22.61
CA SER A 24 10.22 -5.51 21.27
C SER A 24 9.09 -4.70 20.61
N ALA A 25 8.44 -3.78 21.33
CA ALA A 25 7.52 -2.80 20.73
C ALA A 25 8.25 -1.63 20.02
N GLY A 26 9.58 -1.56 20.13
CA GLY A 26 10.42 -0.54 19.51
C GLY A 26 11.09 -0.94 18.20
N PHE A 27 10.85 -2.15 17.66
CA PHE A 27 11.39 -2.51 16.35
C PHE A 27 10.70 -1.71 15.26
N SER A 28 11.34 -0.62 14.84
CA SER A 28 11.14 -0.03 13.53
C SER A 28 11.15 -1.14 12.49
N GLN A 29 10.14 -1.18 11.62
CA GLN A 29 10.19 -2.04 10.45
C GLN A 29 11.47 -1.70 9.69
N SER A 30 12.31 -2.69 9.42
CA SER A 30 13.52 -2.48 8.64
C SER A 30 13.15 -1.99 7.24
N VAL A 31 13.86 -0.98 6.75
CA VAL A 31 13.68 -0.48 5.39
C VAL A 31 14.07 -1.60 4.43
N LYS A 32 13.14 -2.02 3.58
CA LYS A 32 13.39 -3.07 2.58
C LYS A 32 13.58 -2.40 1.23
N PHE A 33 14.68 -2.73 0.56
CA PHE A 33 15.00 -2.19 -0.76
C PHE A 33 15.17 -3.33 -1.76
N VAL A 34 14.27 -3.42 -2.74
CA VAL A 34 14.27 -4.52 -3.73
C VAL A 34 14.17 -4.00 -5.15
N THR A 35 14.80 -4.74 -6.06
CA THR A 35 14.66 -4.55 -7.51
C THR A 35 13.71 -5.62 -8.05
N VAL A 36 12.68 -5.20 -8.76
CA VAL A 36 11.73 -6.08 -9.44
C VAL A 36 11.65 -5.72 -10.93
N THR A 37 11.27 -6.67 -11.78
CA THR A 37 11.11 -6.47 -13.22
C THR A 37 9.86 -7.18 -13.70
N ASN A 38 9.28 -6.71 -14.79
CA ASN A 38 8.12 -7.36 -15.42
C ASN A 38 8.52 -8.63 -16.22
N SER A 39 9.78 -8.76 -16.64
CA SER A 39 10.32 -9.98 -17.25
C SER A 39 11.82 -10.14 -16.97
N ASN A 40 12.26 -11.39 -16.78
CA ASN A 40 13.67 -11.78 -16.63
C ASN A 40 14.29 -12.29 -17.96
N SER A 41 13.51 -12.36 -19.03
CA SER A 41 13.94 -12.79 -20.37
C SER A 41 13.26 -11.95 -21.44
N VAL A 42 14.02 -11.29 -22.30
CA VAL A 42 13.53 -10.30 -23.27
C VAL A 42 14.24 -10.44 -24.61
N ALA A 43 13.59 -10.07 -25.71
CA ALA A 43 14.27 -9.97 -27.00
C ALA A 43 15.14 -8.70 -27.08
N LEU A 44 16.15 -8.68 -27.97
CA LEU A 44 17.05 -7.53 -28.17
C LEU A 44 16.31 -6.20 -28.41
N ASP A 45 15.16 -6.25 -29.09
CA ASP A 45 14.36 -5.07 -29.47
C ASP A 45 13.10 -4.91 -28.59
N GLU A 46 12.98 -5.65 -27.49
CA GLU A 46 11.82 -5.62 -26.61
C GLU A 46 12.10 -4.77 -25.36
N PRO A 47 11.37 -3.67 -25.15
CA PRO A 47 11.52 -2.88 -23.93
C PRO A 47 10.89 -3.59 -22.74
N PHE A 48 11.54 -3.47 -21.58
CA PHE A 48 11.03 -4.04 -20.32
C PHE A 48 11.18 -3.04 -19.17
N GLN A 49 10.37 -3.23 -18.13
CA GLN A 49 10.29 -2.31 -17.00
C GLN A 49 11.00 -2.88 -15.78
N VAL A 50 11.92 -2.09 -15.21
CA VAL A 50 12.57 -2.37 -13.94
C VAL A 50 12.09 -1.36 -12.90
N GLN A 51 11.77 -1.84 -11.71
CA GLN A 51 11.30 -1.04 -10.60
C GLN A 51 12.17 -1.26 -9.36
N PHE A 52 12.50 -0.17 -8.69
CA PHE A 52 13.23 -0.12 -7.43
C PHE A 52 12.23 0.27 -6.33
N VAL A 53 11.96 -0.66 -5.42
CA VAL A 53 10.91 -0.54 -4.40
C VAL A 53 11.55 -0.39 -3.03
N LEU A 54 11.26 0.73 -2.37
CA LEU A 54 11.66 1.07 -1.02
C LEU A 54 10.44 0.97 -0.09
N GLU A 55 10.36 -0.08 0.72
CA GLU A 55 9.30 -0.28 1.70
C GLU A 55 9.71 0.24 3.08
N ASN A 56 8.78 0.90 3.75
CA ASN A 56 8.94 1.51 5.07
C ASN A 56 10.05 2.57 5.13
N ALA A 57 10.43 3.14 3.98
CA ALA A 57 11.41 4.21 3.89
C ALA A 57 10.79 5.55 4.32
N THR A 58 11.24 6.07 5.46
CA THR A 58 11.02 7.46 5.86
C THR A 58 12.25 8.28 5.50
N ASN A 59 12.09 9.52 5.03
CA ASN A 59 13.21 10.43 4.70
C ASN A 59 14.24 9.83 3.73
N ILE A 60 13.87 9.69 2.45
CA ILE A 60 14.81 9.34 1.37
C ILE A 60 15.60 10.61 1.01
N ALA A 61 16.88 10.64 1.35
CA ALA A 61 17.76 11.79 1.08
C ALA A 61 18.32 11.77 -0.34
N SER A 62 18.60 10.59 -0.89
CA SER A 62 19.00 10.40 -2.29
C SER A 62 18.67 9.00 -2.77
N PHE A 63 18.48 8.86 -4.08
CA PHE A 63 18.46 7.59 -4.80
C PHE A 63 19.41 7.72 -5.99
N ASP A 64 20.35 6.79 -6.06
CA ASP A 64 21.35 6.72 -7.11
C ASP A 64 21.05 5.45 -7.94
N PRO A 65 20.58 5.59 -9.19
CA PRO A 65 20.27 4.45 -10.03
C PRO A 65 21.55 3.67 -10.38
N PRO A 66 21.42 2.36 -10.67
CA PRO A 66 22.55 1.55 -11.10
C PRO A 66 22.97 1.93 -12.53
N GLU A 67 24.20 1.61 -12.90
CA GLU A 67 24.66 1.78 -14.28
C GLU A 67 23.96 0.79 -15.23
N PHE A 68 23.24 1.32 -16.21
CA PHE A 68 22.60 0.53 -17.26
C PHE A 68 23.56 0.25 -18.42
N LYS A 69 24.73 -0.35 -18.16
CA LYS A 69 25.80 -0.52 -19.18
C LYS A 69 25.30 -1.20 -20.47
N TYR A 70 24.49 -2.24 -20.33
CA TYR A 70 23.99 -3.07 -21.43
C TYR A 70 22.56 -2.72 -21.88
N PHE A 71 21.98 -1.66 -21.33
CA PHE A 71 20.60 -1.26 -21.61
C PHE A 71 20.54 0.24 -21.93
N THR A 72 19.65 0.63 -22.83
CA THR A 72 19.32 2.03 -23.10
C THR A 72 18.08 2.38 -22.29
N VAL A 73 18.16 3.43 -21.46
CA VAL A 73 16.98 3.95 -20.77
C VAL A 73 16.12 4.68 -21.79
N ILE A 74 14.95 4.13 -22.10
CA ILE A 74 14.01 4.76 -23.03
C ILE A 74 12.97 5.63 -22.30
N GLN A 75 12.73 5.36 -21.00
CA GLN A 75 11.79 6.11 -20.17
C GLN A 75 12.16 6.02 -18.68
N GLY A 76 12.01 7.11 -17.93
CA GLY A 76 12.24 7.17 -16.48
C GLY A 76 13.32 8.19 -16.05
N PRO A 77 13.52 8.43 -14.74
CA PRO A 77 12.82 7.80 -13.61
C PRO A 77 11.37 8.25 -13.47
N MET A 78 10.46 7.28 -13.35
CA MET A 78 9.08 7.53 -12.91
C MET A 78 8.98 7.19 -11.43
N GLN A 79 8.52 8.12 -10.61
CA GLN A 79 8.44 7.97 -9.15
C GLN A 79 6.99 7.90 -8.70
N MET A 80 6.67 6.96 -7.82
CA MET A 80 5.35 6.78 -7.22
C MET A 80 5.50 6.49 -5.74
N GLN A 81 4.68 7.14 -4.91
CA GLN A 81 4.59 6.86 -3.48
C GLN A 81 3.19 6.34 -3.16
N SER A 82 3.11 5.25 -2.41
CA SER A 82 1.86 4.67 -1.93
C SER A 82 1.95 4.38 -0.43
N SER A 83 0.87 4.61 0.31
CA SER A 83 0.78 4.31 1.74
C SER A 83 -0.50 3.51 2.00
N THR A 84 -0.34 2.31 2.57
CA THR A 84 -1.46 1.42 2.91
C THR A 84 -1.45 1.14 4.42
N ILE A 85 -2.63 1.09 5.03
CA ILE A 85 -2.80 0.73 6.44
C ILE A 85 -3.46 -0.64 6.50
N ALA A 86 -2.74 -1.64 7.02
CA ALA A 86 -3.26 -3.00 7.19
C ALA A 86 -3.01 -3.47 8.63
N ASN A 87 -4.04 -4.00 9.31
CA ASN A 87 -3.97 -4.48 10.71
C ASN A 87 -3.34 -3.46 11.69
N GLY A 88 -3.64 -2.17 11.50
CA GLY A 88 -3.12 -1.07 12.35
C GLY A 88 -1.65 -0.68 12.10
N LYS A 89 -0.96 -1.29 11.11
CA LYS A 89 0.40 -0.91 10.70
C LYS A 89 0.35 -0.14 9.38
N ALA A 90 0.92 1.06 9.37
CA ALA A 90 1.09 1.85 8.16
C ALA A 90 2.36 1.41 7.42
N THR A 91 2.22 0.92 6.19
CA THR A 91 3.33 0.57 5.30
C THR A 91 3.38 1.58 4.17
N THR A 92 4.52 2.26 4.02
CA THR A 92 4.75 3.23 2.95
C THR A 92 5.74 2.63 1.95
N GLN A 93 5.41 2.70 0.66
CA GLN A 93 6.26 2.22 -0.43
C GLN A 93 6.60 3.38 -1.36
N PHE A 94 7.88 3.49 -1.73
CA PHE A 94 8.37 4.40 -2.75
C PHE A 94 8.93 3.60 -3.91
N ILE A 95 8.35 3.76 -5.09
CA ILE A 95 8.66 2.99 -6.29
C ILE A 95 9.28 3.92 -7.32
N ILE A 96 10.47 3.58 -7.79
CA ILE A 96 11.15 4.28 -8.88
C ILE A 96 11.29 3.30 -10.03
N SER A 97 10.76 3.64 -11.21
CA SER A 97 10.78 2.74 -12.35
C SER A 97 11.39 3.34 -13.61
N TYR A 98 12.02 2.46 -14.38
CA TYR A 98 12.68 2.73 -15.66
C TYR A 98 12.20 1.72 -16.69
N VAL A 99 12.06 2.17 -17.94
CA VAL A 99 11.86 1.30 -19.09
C VAL A 99 13.17 1.22 -19.85
N LEU A 100 13.66 0.00 -20.06
CA LEU A 100 14.98 -0.31 -20.57
C LEU A 100 14.88 -1.10 -21.88
N LEU A 101 15.76 -0.80 -22.83
CA LEU A 101 15.92 -1.53 -24.08
C LEU A 101 17.31 -2.21 -24.12
N PRO A 102 17.43 -3.52 -24.38
CA PRO A 102 18.74 -4.18 -24.49
C PRO A 102 19.61 -3.67 -25.64
N LYS A 103 20.94 -3.62 -25.44
CA LYS A 103 21.90 -3.21 -26.49
C LYS A 103 22.54 -4.38 -27.25
N GLN A 104 22.56 -5.56 -26.64
CA GLN A 104 23.21 -6.76 -27.19
C GLN A 104 22.59 -8.04 -26.62
N ILE A 105 22.85 -9.18 -27.27
CA ILE A 105 22.36 -10.51 -26.88
C ILE A 105 23.29 -11.13 -25.83
N GLY A 106 22.73 -11.82 -24.84
CA GLY A 106 23.47 -12.45 -23.75
C GLY A 106 22.74 -12.33 -22.41
N ASN A 107 23.34 -12.89 -21.36
CA ASN A 107 22.81 -12.74 -20.00
C ASN A 107 23.51 -11.56 -19.32
N PHE A 108 22.75 -10.53 -19.00
CA PHE A 108 23.26 -9.32 -18.36
C PHE A 108 22.68 -9.18 -16.95
N THR A 109 23.44 -8.56 -16.06
CA THR A 109 22.95 -8.28 -14.70
C THR A 109 22.82 -6.78 -14.54
N ILE A 110 21.64 -6.34 -14.08
CA ILE A 110 21.42 -4.99 -13.60
C ILE A 110 21.92 -4.95 -12.16
N PRO A 111 22.95 -4.13 -11.86
CA PRO A 111 23.52 -4.08 -10.52
C PRO A 111 22.54 -3.46 -9.52
N ALA A 112 22.86 -3.63 -8.24
CA ALA A 112 22.11 -3.04 -7.14
C ALA A 112 22.07 -1.50 -7.25
N ALA A 113 20.89 -0.91 -7.05
CA ALA A 113 20.73 0.51 -6.84
C ALA A 113 21.13 0.89 -5.41
N THR A 114 21.52 2.14 -5.19
CA THR A 114 21.82 2.68 -3.86
C THR A 114 20.82 3.77 -3.48
N ALA A 115 20.42 3.80 -2.22
CA ALA A 115 19.57 4.86 -1.68
C ALA A 115 20.07 5.25 -0.29
N ARG A 116 19.94 6.52 0.06
CA ARG A 116 20.23 7.02 1.41
C ARG A 116 18.92 7.26 2.16
N VAL A 117 18.60 6.38 3.11
CA VAL A 117 17.32 6.41 3.84
C VAL A 117 17.62 6.55 5.33
N ASN A 118 17.01 7.54 5.99
CA ASN A 118 17.27 7.85 7.41
C ASN A 118 18.77 8.07 7.76
N GLY A 119 19.59 8.45 6.78
CA GLY A 119 21.04 8.66 6.93
C GLY A 119 21.91 7.46 6.51
N ASP A 120 21.34 6.25 6.47
CA ASP A 120 22.02 5.01 6.14
C ASP A 120 22.01 4.75 4.62
N LEU A 121 23.13 4.25 4.09
CA LEU A 121 23.25 3.83 2.70
C LEU A 121 22.79 2.38 2.56
N ILE A 122 21.68 2.16 1.85
CA ILE A 122 21.10 0.84 1.59
C ILE A 122 21.18 0.48 0.10
N LYS A 123 21.25 -0.83 -0.19
CA LYS A 123 21.38 -1.37 -1.54
C LYS A 123 20.23 -2.32 -1.88
N SER A 124 19.78 -2.30 -3.12
CA SER A 124 18.80 -3.28 -3.62
C SER A 124 19.48 -4.58 -4.03
N ASN A 125 18.70 -5.63 -4.34
CA ASN A 125 19.24 -6.83 -4.95
C ASN A 125 19.58 -6.58 -6.44
N PRO A 126 20.66 -7.16 -6.98
CA PRO A 126 20.88 -7.21 -8.43
C PRO A 126 19.86 -8.15 -9.09
N ILE A 127 19.63 -7.97 -10.39
CA ILE A 127 18.74 -8.85 -11.16
C ILE A 127 19.35 -9.24 -12.52
N GLY A 128 19.25 -10.51 -12.86
CA GLY A 128 19.71 -11.05 -14.14
C GLY A 128 18.62 -10.97 -15.21
N ILE A 129 19.00 -10.54 -16.41
CA ILE A 129 18.15 -10.42 -17.59
C ILE A 129 18.78 -11.23 -18.73
N GLY A 130 18.08 -12.26 -19.19
CA GLY A 130 18.45 -13.00 -20.38
C GLY A 130 17.98 -12.27 -21.63
N VAL A 131 18.90 -11.91 -22.53
CA VAL A 131 18.59 -11.29 -23.81
C VAL A 131 18.86 -12.30 -24.91
N SER A 132 17.83 -12.67 -25.67
CA SER A 132 17.94 -13.66 -26.74
C SER A 132 17.69 -13.05 -28.11
N LYS A 133 18.28 -13.67 -29.14
CA LYS A 133 17.93 -13.38 -30.53
C LYS A 133 16.53 -13.97 -30.75
N ALA A 134 15.55 -13.13 -31.07
CA ALA A 134 14.15 -13.53 -31.17
C ALA A 134 13.98 -14.88 -31.91
N ARG A 135 13.38 -15.87 -31.24
CA ARG A 135 12.88 -17.08 -31.90
C ARG A 135 11.43 -17.32 -31.46
N ASN A 136 10.57 -17.37 -32.46
CA ASN A 136 9.13 -17.51 -32.39
C ASN A 136 8.65 -18.58 -31.39
N LEU A 137 7.80 -18.16 -30.45
CA LEU A 137 6.67 -18.96 -30.00
C LEU A 137 5.40 -18.27 -30.50
N GLN A 138 4.66 -18.97 -31.35
CA GLN A 138 3.39 -18.54 -31.93
C GLN A 138 2.37 -18.17 -30.85
N ARG A 139 1.88 -16.92 -30.94
CA ARG A 139 0.55 -16.43 -30.54
C ARG A 139 0.09 -15.43 -31.63
N PRO A 140 -1.23 -15.28 -31.86
CA PRO A 140 -1.77 -14.94 -33.18
C PRO A 140 -1.46 -13.51 -33.65
N GLN A 141 -1.29 -13.36 -34.97
CA GLN A 141 -0.84 -12.17 -35.67
C GLN A 141 -1.68 -10.90 -35.43
N GLN A 142 -0.99 -9.81 -35.12
CA GLN A 142 -1.27 -8.51 -35.72
C GLN A 142 0.01 -7.96 -36.36
N GLN A 143 -0.14 -7.54 -37.60
CA GLN A 143 0.93 -7.19 -38.54
C GLN A 143 1.21 -5.68 -38.41
N SER A 144 2.34 -5.33 -37.79
CA SER A 144 2.84 -3.95 -37.76
C SER A 144 3.61 -3.66 -39.04
N ASN A 145 2.98 -2.95 -39.97
CA ASN A 145 3.65 -2.34 -41.10
C ASN A 145 4.00 -0.90 -40.70
N TYR A 146 5.28 -0.58 -40.46
CA TYR A 146 5.75 0.82 -40.39
C TYR A 146 6.25 1.22 -41.79
N PRO A 147 5.70 2.26 -42.45
CA PRO A 147 6.27 2.81 -43.67
C PRO A 147 7.51 3.69 -43.37
N PRO A 148 8.40 3.90 -44.36
CA PRO A 148 9.54 4.81 -44.25
C PRO A 148 9.10 6.28 -44.24
N PRO A 149 9.99 7.23 -43.87
CA PRO A 149 9.60 8.63 -43.73
C PRO A 149 9.47 9.28 -45.11
N ALA A 150 8.27 9.72 -45.46
CA ALA A 150 8.07 10.68 -46.54
C ALA A 150 6.80 11.51 -46.36
N ALA A 151 6.98 12.82 -46.45
CA ALA A 151 6.10 13.84 -47.00
C ALA A 151 4.63 13.93 -46.51
N ARG A 152 4.33 15.15 -46.04
CA ARG A 152 2.99 15.72 -45.84
C ARG A 152 1.94 15.16 -46.81
N ARG A 153 0.88 14.55 -46.25
CA ARG A 153 -0.44 14.55 -46.90
C ARG A 153 -1.54 14.46 -45.85
N ASN A 154 -2.38 15.50 -45.85
CA ASN A 154 -3.62 15.61 -45.10
C ASN A 154 -4.48 14.34 -45.25
N ASN A 155 -4.89 13.72 -44.14
CA ASN A 155 -6.20 13.08 -44.06
C ASN A 155 -6.67 12.98 -42.60
N ARG A 156 -7.89 13.48 -42.39
CA ARG A 156 -8.68 13.42 -41.15
C ARG A 156 -9.22 11.99 -40.96
N GLY A 157 -9.13 11.44 -39.75
CA GLY A 157 -9.84 10.21 -39.33
C GLY A 157 -9.35 9.59 -38.01
N GLU A 158 -10.16 9.75 -36.95
CA GLU A 158 -10.35 8.86 -35.77
C GLU A 158 -9.22 8.53 -34.75
N ASP A 159 -9.02 9.44 -33.79
CA ASP A 159 -9.36 9.30 -32.34
C ASP A 159 -8.86 8.21 -31.38
N ASP A 160 -7.93 7.30 -31.69
CA ASP A 160 -7.73 6.15 -30.78
C ASP A 160 -6.30 5.96 -30.20
N VAL A 161 -5.77 6.91 -29.40
CA VAL A 161 -4.70 6.58 -28.40
C VAL A 161 -4.66 7.46 -27.13
N MET A 162 -5.45 8.53 -26.99
CA MET A 162 -5.41 9.38 -25.78
C MET A 162 -6.80 9.63 -25.19
N GLY A 163 -7.40 8.59 -24.59
CA GLY A 163 -8.75 8.64 -23.98
C GLY A 163 -8.92 9.71 -22.89
N GLY A 164 -7.83 10.23 -22.33
CA GLY A 164 -7.84 11.33 -21.35
C GLY A 164 -7.98 12.74 -21.93
N VAL A 165 -7.88 12.93 -23.25
CA VAL A 165 -7.98 14.27 -23.86
C VAL A 165 -9.45 14.70 -23.96
N LEU A 166 -9.77 15.84 -23.37
CA LEU A 166 -11.09 16.46 -23.41
C LEU A 166 -11.18 17.35 -24.66
N LYS A 167 -12.06 17.00 -25.60
CA LYS A 167 -12.26 17.79 -26.82
C LYS A 167 -13.08 19.04 -26.54
N LYS A 168 -12.94 20.04 -27.41
CA LYS A 168 -13.74 21.27 -27.36
C LYS A 168 -15.24 20.93 -27.43
N ASN A 169 -15.99 21.33 -26.40
CA ASN A 169 -17.42 21.06 -26.20
C ASN A 169 -17.80 19.60 -25.86
N GLU A 170 -16.85 18.74 -25.50
CA GLU A 170 -17.17 17.40 -24.99
C GLU A 170 -17.71 17.47 -23.55
N ASN A 171 -18.81 16.77 -23.28
CA ASN A 171 -19.36 16.68 -21.93
C ASN A 171 -18.50 15.76 -21.06
N ILE A 172 -17.96 16.32 -19.98
CA ILE A 172 -17.07 15.62 -19.04
C ILE A 172 -17.78 14.41 -18.41
N ASP A 173 -19.02 14.55 -17.95
CA ASP A 173 -19.76 13.48 -17.28
C ASP A 173 -20.03 12.31 -18.22
N GLU A 174 -20.37 12.59 -19.47
CA GLU A 174 -20.58 11.57 -20.49
C GLU A 174 -19.28 10.81 -20.81
N LYS A 175 -18.17 11.55 -20.94
CA LYS A 175 -16.84 10.97 -21.14
C LYS A 175 -16.44 10.06 -19.98
N LEU A 176 -16.67 10.50 -18.74
CA LEU A 176 -16.39 9.72 -17.54
C LEU A 176 -17.27 8.45 -17.49
N ARG A 177 -18.58 8.58 -17.69
CA ARG A 177 -19.51 7.42 -17.71
C ARG A 177 -19.15 6.37 -18.75
N LYS A 178 -18.72 6.79 -19.95
CA LYS A 178 -18.35 5.88 -21.05
C LYS A 178 -17.02 5.16 -20.80
N ASN A 179 -16.10 5.77 -20.06
CA ASN A 179 -14.72 5.29 -19.96
C ASN A 179 -14.33 4.81 -18.54
N LEU A 180 -15.19 4.97 -17.54
CA LEU A 180 -14.94 4.58 -16.16
C LEU A 180 -16.24 4.11 -15.47
N PHE A 181 -16.33 2.81 -15.17
CA PHE A 181 -17.51 2.21 -14.53
C PHE A 181 -17.15 0.95 -13.75
N VAL A 182 -18.05 0.51 -12.86
CA VAL A 182 -17.93 -0.76 -12.13
C VAL A 182 -18.95 -1.75 -12.65
N LYS A 183 -18.52 -2.99 -12.89
CA LYS A 183 -19.38 -4.12 -13.24
C LYS A 183 -19.36 -5.14 -12.11
N VAL A 184 -20.48 -5.83 -11.94
CA VAL A 184 -20.60 -6.99 -11.06
C VAL A 184 -20.84 -8.20 -11.94
N ASP A 185 -19.89 -9.12 -11.97
CA ASP A 185 -20.05 -10.42 -12.61
C ASP A 185 -20.45 -11.44 -11.54
N VAL A 186 -21.59 -12.09 -11.71
CA VAL A 186 -22.03 -13.22 -10.88
C VAL A 186 -22.09 -14.45 -11.77
N ASP A 187 -21.55 -15.58 -11.30
CA ASP A 187 -21.52 -16.83 -12.06
C ASP A 187 -22.92 -17.41 -12.33
N LYS A 188 -23.87 -17.20 -11.40
CA LYS A 188 -25.28 -17.61 -11.55
C LYS A 188 -26.22 -16.76 -10.66
N THR A 189 -27.42 -16.53 -11.17
CA THR A 189 -28.46 -15.73 -10.51
C THR A 189 -29.63 -16.57 -10.01
N ASP A 190 -29.82 -17.77 -10.53
CA ASP A 190 -30.88 -18.69 -10.13
C ASP A 190 -30.26 -19.89 -9.42
N VAL A 191 -30.45 -19.97 -8.11
CA VAL A 191 -29.76 -20.95 -7.25
C VAL A 191 -30.65 -21.51 -6.17
N TYR A 192 -30.25 -22.63 -5.58
CA TYR A 192 -30.89 -23.16 -4.38
C TYR A 192 -30.35 -22.51 -3.11
N GLU A 193 -31.14 -22.56 -2.04
CA GLU A 193 -30.69 -22.18 -0.71
C GLU A 193 -29.42 -22.96 -0.31
N GLY A 194 -28.41 -22.25 0.19
CA GLY A 194 -27.10 -22.79 0.55
C GLY A 194 -26.17 -23.16 -0.61
N GLU A 195 -26.61 -23.03 -1.86
CA GLU A 195 -25.77 -23.22 -3.04
C GLU A 195 -24.78 -22.07 -3.23
N GLN A 196 -23.50 -22.37 -3.46
CA GLN A 196 -22.48 -21.34 -3.65
C GLN A 196 -22.72 -20.56 -4.94
N ILE A 197 -22.66 -19.23 -4.87
CA ILE A 197 -22.41 -18.32 -6.01
C ILE A 197 -21.11 -17.55 -5.80
N THR A 198 -20.55 -17.02 -6.87
CA THR A 198 -19.36 -16.17 -6.80
C THR A 198 -19.63 -14.84 -7.47
N ALA A 199 -19.52 -13.76 -6.69
CA ALA A 199 -19.65 -12.39 -7.15
C ALA A 199 -18.27 -11.74 -7.28
N THR A 200 -17.99 -11.16 -8.45
CA THR A 200 -16.74 -10.47 -8.76
C THR A 200 -17.04 -9.02 -9.14
N TYR A 201 -16.54 -8.09 -8.36
CA TYR A 201 -16.64 -6.65 -8.62
C TYR A 201 -15.38 -6.21 -9.37
N LYS A 202 -15.59 -5.59 -10.53
CA LYS A 202 -14.53 -5.17 -11.45
C LYS A 202 -14.66 -3.69 -11.79
N LEU A 203 -13.55 -2.97 -11.66
CA LEU A 203 -13.42 -1.59 -12.10
C LEU A 203 -12.86 -1.56 -13.52
N TYR A 204 -13.63 -1.00 -14.45
CA TYR A 204 -13.24 -0.81 -15.84
C TYR A 204 -12.81 0.65 -16.03
N THR A 205 -11.61 0.86 -16.58
CA THR A 205 -11.12 2.21 -16.88
C THR A 205 -10.33 2.28 -18.18
N ARG A 206 -10.52 3.36 -18.93
CA ARG A 206 -9.64 3.80 -20.03
C ARG A 206 -8.93 5.12 -19.73
N LEU A 207 -9.16 5.66 -18.53
CA LEU A 207 -8.65 6.96 -18.10
C LEU A 207 -7.58 6.79 -17.02
N PRO A 208 -6.53 7.62 -17.00
CA PRO A 208 -5.57 7.62 -15.90
C PRO A 208 -6.30 8.06 -14.61
N THR A 209 -6.45 7.11 -13.69
CA THR A 209 -7.35 7.26 -12.54
C THR A 209 -6.70 6.70 -11.29
N ASN A 210 -6.74 7.45 -10.19
CA ASN A 210 -6.49 6.93 -8.86
C ASN A 210 -7.82 6.57 -8.21
N SER A 211 -8.00 5.30 -7.86
CA SER A 211 -9.30 4.76 -7.44
C SER A 211 -9.21 4.23 -6.01
N SER A 212 -10.24 4.48 -5.20
CA SER A 212 -10.36 3.97 -3.84
C SER A 212 -11.77 3.45 -3.60
N VAL A 213 -11.90 2.25 -3.03
CA VAL A 213 -13.21 1.67 -2.68
C VAL A 213 -13.69 2.34 -1.40
N THR A 214 -14.77 3.11 -1.48
CA THR A 214 -15.30 3.88 -0.34
C THR A 214 -16.46 3.21 0.36
N LYS A 215 -17.24 2.40 -0.37
CA LYS A 215 -18.28 1.55 0.23
C LYS A 215 -18.13 0.12 -0.27
N VAL A 216 -17.82 -0.76 0.66
CA VAL A 216 -17.80 -2.20 0.45
C VAL A 216 -19.24 -2.71 0.46
N PRO A 217 -19.68 -3.49 -0.56
CA PRO A 217 -21.05 -3.96 -0.65
C PRO A 217 -21.36 -4.96 0.48
N ALA A 218 -22.54 -4.82 1.09
CA ALA A 218 -23.05 -5.79 2.05
C ALA A 218 -23.82 -6.91 1.34
N PHE A 219 -23.72 -8.12 1.86
CA PHE A 219 -24.38 -9.30 1.29
C PHE A 219 -25.47 -9.79 2.24
N LYS A 220 -26.54 -9.00 2.36
CA LYS A 220 -27.66 -9.33 3.26
C LYS A 220 -28.34 -10.62 2.79
N GLY A 221 -28.55 -11.56 3.71
CA GLY A 221 -29.12 -12.87 3.41
C GLY A 221 -28.11 -13.88 2.84
N PHE A 222 -26.82 -13.53 2.76
CA PHE A 222 -25.76 -14.46 2.36
C PHE A 222 -24.73 -14.62 3.47
N SER A 223 -24.20 -15.83 3.61
CA SER A 223 -22.88 -16.02 4.20
C SER A 223 -21.83 -15.71 3.14
N ALA A 224 -20.88 -14.84 3.46
CA ALA A 224 -19.89 -14.33 2.50
C ALA A 224 -18.47 -14.71 2.92
N ARG A 225 -17.67 -15.14 1.95
CA ARG A 225 -16.24 -15.39 2.11
C ARG A 225 -15.47 -14.75 0.96
N ASP A 226 -14.63 -13.79 1.28
CA ASP A 226 -13.78 -13.13 0.30
C ASP A 226 -12.66 -14.08 -0.17
N ILE A 227 -12.37 -14.04 -1.47
CA ILE A 227 -11.21 -14.69 -2.10
C ILE A 227 -10.06 -13.68 -2.07
N GLU A 228 -8.88 -14.13 -1.67
CA GLU A 228 -7.70 -13.27 -1.63
C GLU A 228 -7.31 -12.81 -3.04
N LEU A 229 -7.11 -11.51 -3.20
CA LEU A 229 -6.72 -10.90 -4.46
C LEU A 229 -5.21 -10.61 -4.47
N PRO A 230 -4.56 -10.61 -5.65
CA PRO A 230 -3.17 -10.18 -5.79
C PRO A 230 -2.97 -8.78 -5.22
N ASN A 231 -1.89 -8.59 -4.46
CA ASN A 231 -1.46 -7.29 -3.95
C ASN A 231 0.00 -7.06 -4.38
N PRO A 232 0.30 -6.07 -5.24
CA PRO A 232 -0.61 -5.03 -5.75
C PRO A 232 -1.65 -5.54 -6.76
N PRO A 233 -2.77 -4.80 -6.96
CA PRO A 233 -3.80 -5.15 -7.94
C PRO A 233 -3.20 -5.27 -9.35
N GLN A 234 -3.49 -6.37 -10.03
CA GLN A 234 -3.07 -6.61 -11.41
C GLN A 234 -4.17 -6.13 -12.36
N ALA A 235 -3.77 -5.42 -13.41
CA ALA A 235 -4.69 -4.97 -14.46
C ALA A 235 -4.81 -6.05 -15.54
N GLU A 236 -6.03 -6.43 -15.88
CA GLU A 236 -6.34 -7.26 -17.05
C GLU A 236 -6.88 -6.36 -18.18
N THR A 237 -6.87 -6.86 -19.42
CA THR A 237 -7.51 -6.17 -20.55
C THR A 237 -8.75 -6.94 -20.97
N GLU A 238 -9.91 -6.28 -20.95
CA GLU A 238 -11.16 -6.84 -21.49
C GLU A 238 -11.74 -5.90 -22.56
N TYR A 239 -12.47 -6.46 -23.52
CA TYR A 239 -13.13 -5.70 -24.58
C TYR A 239 -14.62 -5.52 -24.26
N VAL A 240 -15.08 -4.27 -24.24
CA VAL A 240 -16.50 -3.92 -24.08
C VAL A 240 -16.95 -3.23 -25.36
N ASN A 241 -17.89 -3.85 -26.08
CA ASN A 241 -18.35 -3.38 -27.40
C ASN A 241 -17.20 -3.14 -28.40
N GLY A 242 -16.20 -4.02 -28.41
CA GLY A 242 -15.02 -3.93 -29.27
C GLY A 242 -13.94 -2.95 -28.80
N VAL A 243 -14.15 -2.24 -27.68
CA VAL A 243 -13.21 -1.26 -27.13
C VAL A 243 -12.43 -1.86 -25.95
N PRO A 244 -11.09 -1.75 -25.89
CA PRO A 244 -10.30 -2.30 -24.80
C PRO A 244 -10.36 -1.42 -23.53
N PHE A 245 -10.56 -2.06 -22.38
CA PHE A 245 -10.55 -1.47 -21.05
C PHE A 245 -9.48 -2.12 -20.18
N LYS A 246 -8.83 -1.33 -19.30
CA LYS A 246 -8.09 -1.87 -18.17
C LYS A 246 -9.09 -2.26 -17.08
N VAL A 247 -8.98 -3.48 -16.59
CA VAL A 247 -9.91 -4.07 -15.64
C VAL A 247 -9.15 -4.43 -14.37
N PHE A 248 -9.62 -3.93 -13.24
CA PHE A 248 -9.10 -4.25 -11.92
C PHE A 248 -10.17 -4.99 -11.13
N THR A 249 -9.88 -6.20 -10.68
CA THR A 249 -10.76 -6.88 -9.71
C THR A 249 -10.61 -6.20 -8.36
N ILE A 250 -11.66 -5.54 -7.90
CA ILE A 250 -11.66 -4.80 -6.63
C ILE A 250 -12.15 -5.65 -5.46
N ARG A 251 -12.99 -6.66 -5.73
CA ARG A 251 -13.45 -7.63 -4.74
C ARG A 251 -13.94 -8.89 -5.44
N LYS A 252 -13.61 -10.06 -4.88
CA LYS A 252 -14.14 -11.35 -5.32
C LYS A 252 -14.61 -12.13 -4.10
N THR A 253 -15.86 -12.57 -4.10
CA THR A 253 -16.50 -13.13 -2.91
C THR A 253 -17.34 -14.35 -3.28
N MET A 254 -17.16 -15.44 -2.54
CA MET A 254 -18.07 -16.58 -2.53
C MET A 254 -19.23 -16.28 -1.59
N LEU A 255 -20.46 -16.44 -2.07
CA LEU A 255 -21.69 -16.17 -1.33
C LEU A 255 -22.53 -17.45 -1.25
N PHE A 256 -23.12 -17.70 -0.09
CA PHE A 256 -24.02 -18.82 0.17
C PHE A 256 -25.36 -18.26 0.68
N PRO A 257 -26.45 -18.34 -0.10
CA PRO A 257 -27.75 -17.86 0.32
C PRO A 257 -28.23 -18.58 1.59
N LEU A 258 -28.73 -17.83 2.57
CA LEU A 258 -29.20 -18.37 3.85
C LEU A 258 -30.73 -18.48 3.94
N GLN A 259 -31.43 -17.98 2.92
CA GLN A 259 -32.89 -18.02 2.84
C GLN A 259 -33.33 -18.00 1.37
N ASN A 260 -34.46 -18.62 1.08
CA ASN A 260 -35.12 -18.53 -0.22
C ASN A 260 -35.75 -17.14 -0.46
N GLY A 261 -36.07 -16.85 -1.73
CA GLY A 261 -36.61 -15.58 -2.18
C GLY A 261 -35.65 -14.81 -3.08
N THR A 262 -35.95 -13.54 -3.33
CA THR A 262 -35.07 -12.67 -4.13
C THR A 262 -34.16 -11.88 -3.20
N LEU A 263 -32.85 -12.15 -3.28
CA LEU A 263 -31.82 -11.44 -2.54
C LEU A 263 -31.10 -10.46 -3.46
N GLU A 264 -30.60 -9.36 -2.90
CA GLU A 264 -29.91 -8.32 -3.65
C GLU A 264 -28.46 -8.19 -3.20
N LEU A 265 -27.56 -7.99 -4.17
CA LEU A 265 -26.18 -7.62 -3.92
C LEU A 265 -26.09 -6.09 -3.88
N ASP A 266 -25.78 -5.52 -2.71
CA ASP A 266 -25.64 -4.08 -2.54
C ASP A 266 -24.57 -3.53 -3.52
N PRO A 267 -24.72 -2.28 -3.98
CA PRO A 267 -23.76 -1.69 -4.89
C PRO A 267 -22.44 -1.34 -4.19
N ALA A 268 -21.32 -1.60 -4.84
CA ALA A 268 -20.01 -1.09 -4.44
C ALA A 268 -19.90 0.39 -4.85
N GLU A 269 -19.31 1.23 -3.98
CA GLU A 269 -18.98 2.62 -4.33
C GLU A 269 -17.47 2.79 -4.41
N VAL A 270 -17.02 3.43 -5.49
CA VAL A 270 -15.61 3.72 -5.76
C VAL A 270 -15.46 5.22 -6.02
N ASP A 271 -14.56 5.85 -5.29
CA ASP A 271 -14.18 7.24 -5.48
C ASP A 271 -12.94 7.27 -6.36
N ASN A 272 -13.03 8.03 -7.44
CA ASN A 272 -12.00 8.11 -8.47
C ASN A 272 -11.52 9.55 -8.59
N GLN A 273 -10.21 9.74 -8.70
CA GLN A 273 -9.59 11.00 -9.11
C GLN A 273 -9.07 10.79 -10.52
N VAL A 274 -9.80 11.33 -11.49
CA VAL A 274 -9.56 11.10 -12.92
C VAL A 274 -8.79 12.28 -13.49
N ARG A 275 -7.64 12.02 -14.12
CA ARG A 275 -6.84 13.06 -14.75
C ARG A 275 -7.22 13.22 -16.21
N LEU A 276 -7.80 14.36 -16.57
CA LEU A 276 -8.08 14.74 -17.96
C LEU A 276 -7.07 15.75 -18.46
N ILE A 277 -6.86 15.74 -19.78
CA ILE A 277 -6.01 16.67 -20.50
C ILE A 277 -6.92 17.63 -21.25
N LYS A 278 -6.91 18.90 -20.88
CA LYS A 278 -7.69 19.95 -21.53
C LYS A 278 -6.80 20.78 -22.42
N GLU A 279 -7.24 20.99 -23.65
CA GLU A 279 -6.63 21.96 -24.56
C GLU A 279 -7.01 23.38 -24.13
N VAL A 280 -6.02 24.25 -23.89
CA VAL A 280 -6.27 25.64 -23.50
C VAL A 280 -6.49 26.48 -24.76
N PRO A 281 -7.71 27.04 -24.98
CA PRO A 281 -7.94 27.92 -26.11
C PRO A 281 -7.19 29.24 -25.90
N GLY A 282 -6.33 29.62 -26.84
CA GLY A 282 -5.69 30.95 -26.86
C GLY A 282 -4.30 31.04 -26.21
N GLY A 283 -3.74 29.94 -25.72
CA GLY A 283 -2.35 29.87 -25.26
C GLY A 283 -1.34 29.79 -26.41
N ARG A 284 -1.41 30.70 -27.39
CA ARG A 284 -0.26 30.88 -28.30
C ARG A 284 0.83 31.60 -27.51
N ASN A 285 2.00 30.99 -27.36
CA ASN A 285 3.18 31.71 -26.90
C ASN A 285 3.62 32.71 -27.99
N ASN A 286 2.85 33.79 -28.17
CA ASN A 286 3.18 34.86 -29.11
C ASN A 286 4.48 35.57 -28.72
N ARG A 287 4.85 35.59 -27.43
CA ARG A 287 6.05 36.32 -26.97
C ARG A 287 7.36 35.86 -27.59
N MET A 288 7.49 34.59 -27.97
CA MET A 288 8.72 34.11 -28.62
C MET A 288 8.68 34.41 -30.12
N LYS A 289 7.52 34.26 -30.78
CA LYS A 289 7.32 34.65 -32.18
C LYS A 289 7.56 36.14 -32.38
N ASP A 290 7.08 36.99 -31.48
CA ASP A 290 7.26 38.44 -31.53
C ASP A 290 8.74 38.86 -31.39
N ILE A 291 9.59 38.07 -30.72
CA ILE A 291 11.04 38.30 -30.62
C ILE A 291 11.77 37.88 -31.90
N PHE A 292 11.33 36.81 -32.56
CA PHE A 292 11.93 36.32 -33.81
C PHE A 292 11.35 36.97 -35.07
N ASP A 293 10.19 37.64 -34.97
CA ASP A 293 9.59 38.48 -36.01
C ASP A 293 10.06 39.95 -35.96
N ASP A 294 10.91 40.31 -34.98
CA ASP A 294 11.55 41.63 -34.90
C ASP A 294 12.49 41.84 -36.11
N PRO A 295 12.33 42.94 -36.89
CA PRO A 295 13.22 43.30 -37.99
C PRO A 295 14.71 43.30 -37.62
N PHE A 296 15.04 43.68 -36.39
CA PHE A 296 16.42 43.74 -35.89
C PHE A 296 17.06 42.34 -35.74
N PHE A 297 16.28 41.33 -35.32
CA PHE A 297 16.78 39.96 -35.13
C PHE A 297 16.86 39.17 -36.44
N LYS A 298 15.95 39.43 -37.39
CA LYS A 298 15.95 38.79 -38.72
C LYS A 298 17.17 39.15 -39.57
N ASP A 299 17.64 40.39 -39.47
CA ASP A 299 18.84 40.85 -40.20
C ASP A 299 20.14 40.33 -39.58
N ALA A 300 20.18 40.11 -38.26
CA ALA A 300 21.38 39.64 -37.56
C ALA A 300 21.67 38.14 -37.75
N MET A 301 20.63 37.31 -37.97
CA MET A 301 20.75 35.85 -38.07
C MET A 301 20.60 35.31 -39.51
N GLY A 302 20.39 36.20 -40.49
CA GLY A 302 20.13 35.84 -41.88
C GLY A 302 18.73 35.22 -42.04
N GLY A 303 17.78 35.98 -42.59
CA GLY A 303 16.34 35.66 -42.61
C GLY A 303 15.91 34.27 -43.13
N SER A 304 16.81 33.47 -43.70
CA SER A 304 16.50 32.13 -44.24
C SER A 304 16.34 31.01 -43.19
N MET A 305 16.67 31.23 -41.90
CA MET A 305 16.47 30.22 -40.84
C MET A 305 15.10 30.30 -40.14
N VAL A 306 14.41 31.44 -40.23
CA VAL A 306 13.19 31.72 -39.44
C VAL A 306 11.90 31.44 -40.23
N ASP A 307 11.97 31.44 -41.56
CA ASP A 307 10.82 31.22 -42.47
C ASP A 307 10.64 29.75 -42.90
N ASP A 308 11.24 28.78 -42.20
CA ASP A 308 11.10 27.35 -42.51
C ASP A 308 9.72 26.82 -42.04
N PRO A 309 8.92 26.19 -42.93
CA PRO A 309 7.69 25.49 -42.56
C PRO A 309 7.85 24.39 -41.49
N PHE A 310 9.09 23.97 -41.19
CA PHE A 310 9.43 23.08 -40.08
C PHE A 310 9.34 23.77 -38.71
N PHE A 311 9.76 25.04 -38.57
CA PHE A 311 9.74 25.77 -37.30
C PHE A 311 8.35 26.29 -36.92
N ASP A 312 7.51 26.62 -37.90
CA ASP A 312 6.14 27.10 -37.68
C ASP A 312 5.24 26.05 -36.97
N ASP A 313 5.40 24.75 -37.27
CA ASP A 313 4.69 23.65 -36.59
C ASP A 313 5.20 23.41 -35.15
N PHE A 314 6.46 23.76 -34.88
CA PHE A 314 7.06 23.61 -33.55
C PHE A 314 6.52 24.65 -32.56
N PHE A 315 6.32 25.89 -33.00
CA PHE A 315 5.81 26.98 -32.16
C PHE A 315 4.27 27.06 -32.08
N ASN A 316 3.56 26.34 -32.95
CA ASN A 316 2.08 26.27 -32.96
C ASN A 316 1.49 25.07 -32.19
N ARG A 317 2.25 24.42 -31.29
CA ARG A 317 1.71 23.32 -30.48
C ARG A 317 0.66 23.83 -29.48
N PRO A 318 -0.53 23.21 -29.42
CA PRO A 318 -1.54 23.58 -28.42
C PRO A 318 -1.01 23.34 -27.00
N ASN A 319 -1.26 24.29 -26.10
CA ASN A 319 -0.95 24.14 -24.68
C ASN A 319 -1.97 23.18 -24.06
N TYR A 320 -1.46 22.14 -23.39
CA TYR A 320 -2.25 21.18 -22.64
C TYR A 320 -2.14 21.46 -21.15
N THR A 321 -3.28 21.47 -20.46
CA THR A 321 -3.34 21.51 -18.99
C THR A 321 -3.96 20.22 -18.47
N TYR A 322 -3.53 19.79 -17.29
CA TYR A 322 -4.12 18.65 -16.59
C TYR A 322 -5.18 19.15 -15.62
N GLU A 323 -6.33 18.47 -15.60
CA GLU A 323 -7.43 18.73 -14.67
C GLU A 323 -7.78 17.41 -13.97
N ASP A 324 -7.68 17.38 -12.64
CA ASP A 324 -8.04 16.22 -11.82
C ASP A 324 -9.49 16.38 -11.38
N ILE A 325 -10.36 15.44 -11.81
CA ILE A 325 -11.80 15.49 -11.60
C ILE A 325 -12.22 14.37 -10.66
N PRO A 326 -12.88 14.68 -9.52
CA PRO A 326 -13.46 13.68 -8.65
C PRO A 326 -14.68 13.06 -9.31
N TYR A 327 -14.74 11.73 -9.38
CA TYR A 327 -15.85 11.00 -9.96
C TYR A 327 -16.21 9.78 -9.11
N LYS A 328 -17.41 9.82 -8.51
CA LYS A 328 -17.94 8.71 -7.72
C LYS A 328 -18.79 7.81 -8.60
N ILE A 329 -18.45 6.54 -8.64
CA ILE A 329 -19.19 5.51 -9.38
C ILE A 329 -19.79 4.48 -8.44
N LYS A 330 -20.94 3.93 -8.83
CA LYS A 330 -21.58 2.82 -8.14
C LYS A 330 -21.75 1.65 -9.08
N SER A 331 -21.57 0.43 -8.57
CA SER A 331 -21.90 -0.76 -9.34
C SER A 331 -23.43 -0.92 -9.48
N PRO A 332 -23.91 -1.64 -10.50
CA PRO A 332 -25.32 -2.03 -10.56
C PRO A 332 -25.69 -2.95 -9.40
N VAL A 333 -26.96 -2.93 -9.01
CA VAL A 333 -27.56 -3.89 -8.06
C VAL A 333 -27.89 -5.16 -8.82
N VAL A 334 -27.40 -6.31 -8.34
CA VAL A 334 -27.70 -7.62 -8.93
C VAL A 334 -28.70 -8.35 -8.06
N LYS A 335 -29.76 -8.87 -8.68
CA LYS A 335 -30.79 -9.69 -8.01
C LYS A 335 -30.46 -11.16 -8.20
N VAL A 336 -30.51 -11.92 -7.11
CA VAL A 336 -30.31 -13.38 -7.08
C VAL A 336 -31.61 -14.03 -6.64
N HIS A 337 -32.13 -14.92 -7.46
CA HIS A 337 -33.33 -15.70 -7.20
C HIS A 337 -32.95 -17.02 -6.52
N VAL A 338 -33.34 -17.15 -5.25
CA VAL A 338 -33.02 -18.31 -4.41
C VAL A 338 -34.26 -19.19 -4.27
N LYS A 339 -34.15 -20.41 -4.81
CA LYS A 339 -35.18 -21.45 -4.75
C LYS A 339 -35.07 -22.22 -3.42
N PRO A 340 -36.19 -22.63 -2.81
CA PRO A 340 -36.16 -23.59 -1.73
C PRO A 340 -35.64 -24.94 -2.24
N LEU A 341 -35.05 -25.74 -1.35
CA LEU A 341 -34.71 -27.13 -1.67
C LEU A 341 -35.99 -27.96 -1.87
N PRO A 342 -36.01 -28.95 -2.79
CA PRO A 342 -37.17 -29.81 -3.01
C PRO A 342 -37.60 -30.54 -1.73
N ALA A 343 -38.90 -30.54 -1.41
CA ALA A 343 -39.41 -31.31 -0.28
C ALA A 343 -39.43 -32.81 -0.59
N ASP A 344 -39.73 -33.15 -1.84
CA ASP A 344 -39.80 -34.53 -2.32
C ASP A 344 -38.42 -35.15 -2.43
N GLY A 345 -38.29 -36.41 -1.99
CA GLY A 345 -37.03 -37.15 -2.05
C GLY A 345 -35.97 -36.76 -1.02
N LYS A 346 -36.28 -35.85 -0.08
CA LYS A 346 -35.37 -35.43 1.00
C LYS A 346 -35.12 -36.59 1.99
N PRO A 347 -33.89 -37.14 2.09
CA PRO A 347 -33.58 -38.23 3.01
C PRO A 347 -33.59 -37.79 4.48
N ALA A 348 -33.86 -38.71 5.41
CA ALA A 348 -33.81 -38.43 6.84
C ALA A 348 -32.40 -38.07 7.34
N SER A 349 -31.35 -38.59 6.69
CA SER A 349 -29.94 -38.31 6.97
C SER A 349 -29.44 -36.99 6.35
N PHE A 350 -30.30 -36.22 5.66
CA PHE A 350 -29.93 -34.92 5.12
C PHE A 350 -29.89 -33.82 6.19
N THR A 351 -28.71 -33.27 6.42
CA THR A 351 -28.46 -32.24 7.45
C THR A 351 -28.12 -30.86 6.88
N GLY A 352 -28.47 -30.60 5.61
CA GLY A 352 -28.22 -29.30 4.97
C GLY A 352 -26.93 -29.22 4.14
N ALA A 353 -26.37 -30.35 3.72
CA ALA A 353 -25.19 -30.36 2.85
C ALA A 353 -25.59 -30.10 1.38
N ILE A 354 -25.11 -29.01 0.78
CA ILE A 354 -25.36 -28.67 -0.63
C ILE A 354 -24.05 -28.59 -1.40
N GLY A 355 -23.95 -29.33 -2.52
CA GLY A 355 -22.75 -29.40 -3.34
C GLY A 355 -22.48 -30.80 -3.88
N LYS A 356 -21.20 -31.14 -4.05
CA LYS A 356 -20.75 -32.46 -4.50
C LYS A 356 -19.76 -33.02 -3.51
N PHE A 357 -20.10 -34.15 -2.91
CA PHE A 357 -19.31 -34.73 -1.83
C PHE A 357 -19.04 -36.22 -2.05
N SER A 358 -17.95 -36.67 -1.42
CA SER A 358 -17.56 -38.05 -1.19
C SER A 358 -17.33 -38.24 0.30
N MET A 359 -17.53 -39.45 0.80
CA MET A 359 -17.34 -39.81 2.20
C MET A 359 -16.37 -40.98 2.28
N ASP A 360 -15.45 -40.89 3.23
CA ASP A 360 -14.48 -41.92 3.56
C ASP A 360 -14.55 -42.19 5.06
N VAL A 361 -14.56 -43.46 5.47
CA VAL A 361 -14.58 -43.86 6.87
C VAL A 361 -13.34 -44.70 7.15
N ALA A 362 -12.51 -44.21 8.07
CA ALA A 362 -11.27 -44.90 8.40
C ALA A 362 -11.56 -46.26 9.06
N PRO A 363 -10.75 -47.30 8.77
CA PRO A 363 -10.92 -48.61 9.37
C PRO A 363 -10.74 -48.53 10.90
N VAL A 364 -11.60 -49.25 11.60
CA VAL A 364 -11.56 -49.41 13.05
C VAL A 364 -10.79 -50.69 13.39
N LYS A 365 -10.09 -50.72 14.52
CA LYS A 365 -9.43 -51.94 15.00
C LYS A 365 -10.47 -53.01 15.34
N GLU A 366 -10.27 -54.23 14.85
CA GLU A 366 -11.19 -55.35 15.06
C GLU A 366 -11.06 -55.98 16.45
N ASP A 367 -9.84 -56.08 16.97
CA ASP A 367 -9.56 -56.60 18.32
C ASP A 367 -9.66 -55.48 19.36
N ILE A 368 -10.79 -55.41 20.05
CA ILE A 368 -11.07 -54.39 21.08
C ILE A 368 -11.71 -55.02 22.29
N THR A 369 -11.55 -54.39 23.46
CA THR A 369 -12.21 -54.81 24.70
C THR A 369 -13.29 -53.82 25.14
N THR A 370 -14.16 -54.21 26.08
CA THR A 370 -15.13 -53.28 26.70
C THR A 370 -14.49 -52.12 27.46
N ASP A 371 -13.17 -52.16 27.71
CA ASP A 371 -12.42 -51.07 28.34
C ASP A 371 -11.83 -50.08 27.33
N ASP A 372 -11.82 -50.43 26.03
CA ASP A 372 -11.19 -49.64 24.98
C ASP A 372 -12.17 -48.64 24.35
N ALA A 373 -11.67 -47.45 24.03
CA ALA A 373 -12.41 -46.46 23.27
C ALA A 373 -12.11 -46.62 21.76
N ILE A 374 -13.16 -46.83 20.98
CA ILE A 374 -13.09 -46.88 19.53
C ILE A 374 -13.08 -45.45 19.00
N THR A 375 -12.08 -45.10 18.19
CA THR A 375 -12.06 -43.82 17.46
C THR A 375 -12.43 -44.06 16.01
N MET A 376 -13.62 -43.63 15.60
CA MET A 376 -14.08 -43.71 14.21
C MET A 376 -13.93 -42.36 13.53
N LYS A 377 -13.17 -42.30 12.44
CA LYS A 377 -12.95 -41.05 11.67
C LYS A 377 -13.76 -41.08 10.39
N VAL A 378 -14.74 -40.19 10.29
CA VAL A 378 -15.55 -39.98 9.08
C VAL A 378 -15.06 -38.70 8.40
N THR A 379 -14.54 -38.82 7.19
CA THR A 379 -14.03 -37.69 6.40
C THR A 379 -14.92 -37.44 5.20
N ILE A 380 -15.51 -36.25 5.15
CA ILE A 380 -16.31 -35.79 4.02
C ILE A 380 -15.46 -34.83 3.20
N LYS A 381 -15.28 -35.12 1.91
CA LYS A 381 -14.48 -34.31 0.97
C LYS A 381 -15.34 -33.89 -0.20
N GLY A 382 -15.15 -32.68 -0.73
CA GLY A 382 -15.94 -32.25 -1.87
C GLY A 382 -15.87 -30.77 -2.18
N GLN A 383 -16.89 -30.30 -2.89
CA GLN A 383 -17.12 -28.92 -3.29
C GLN A 383 -18.47 -28.45 -2.74
N GLY A 384 -18.49 -27.27 -2.11
CA GLY A 384 -19.68 -26.68 -1.48
C GLY A 384 -19.34 -25.99 -0.17
N ASN A 385 -20.35 -25.72 0.65
CA ASN A 385 -20.14 -25.04 1.94
C ASN A 385 -19.62 -26.00 3.02
N ILE A 386 -18.33 -26.38 2.91
CA ILE A 386 -17.70 -27.36 3.80
C ILE A 386 -17.74 -26.92 5.28
N THR A 387 -17.68 -25.60 5.52
CA THR A 387 -17.75 -25.07 6.89
C THR A 387 -19.07 -25.37 7.58
N LEU A 388 -20.18 -25.42 6.85
CA LEU A 388 -21.52 -25.68 7.39
C LEU A 388 -21.91 -27.17 7.37
N LEU A 389 -21.01 -28.07 6.99
CA LEU A 389 -21.29 -29.50 7.09
C LEU A 389 -21.46 -29.91 8.55
N ASN A 390 -22.60 -30.55 8.83
CA ASN A 390 -22.93 -31.14 10.12
C ASN A 390 -22.40 -32.56 10.22
N ALA A 391 -22.17 -33.02 11.45
CA ALA A 391 -21.74 -34.37 11.74
C ALA A 391 -22.82 -35.38 11.31
N PRO A 392 -22.47 -36.44 10.53
CA PRO A 392 -23.38 -37.55 10.28
C PRO A 392 -23.91 -38.16 11.59
N LYS A 393 -25.20 -38.48 11.64
CA LYS A 393 -25.77 -39.11 12.82
C LYS A 393 -25.37 -40.59 12.85
N LEU A 394 -24.93 -41.07 14.01
CA LEU A 394 -24.63 -42.49 14.22
C LEU A 394 -25.80 -43.14 14.96
N ASP A 395 -26.59 -43.96 14.27
CA ASP A 395 -27.68 -44.72 14.88
C ASP A 395 -27.14 -46.06 15.41
N LEU A 396 -26.35 -46.00 16.49
CA LEU A 396 -25.77 -47.21 17.12
C LEU A 396 -26.76 -47.90 18.06
N PRO A 397 -26.68 -49.24 18.22
CA PRO A 397 -27.48 -49.95 19.19
C PRO A 397 -27.10 -49.57 20.65
N PRO A 398 -27.98 -49.83 21.64
CA PRO A 398 -27.76 -49.47 23.05
C PRO A 398 -26.48 -50.05 23.68
N SER A 399 -25.88 -51.07 23.06
CA SER A 399 -24.60 -51.65 23.46
C SER A 399 -23.41 -50.72 23.25
N PHE A 400 -23.59 -49.55 22.65
CA PHE A 400 -22.55 -48.54 22.46
C PHE A 400 -22.95 -47.19 23.08
N GLU A 401 -22.00 -46.59 23.79
CA GLU A 401 -22.07 -45.21 24.25
C GLU A 401 -21.25 -44.34 23.28
N VAL A 402 -21.86 -43.28 22.74
CA VAL A 402 -21.22 -42.41 21.74
C VAL A 402 -21.07 -41.00 22.29
N PHE A 403 -19.89 -40.43 22.11
CA PHE A 403 -19.60 -39.05 22.46
C PHE A 403 -19.66 -38.14 21.23
N ASP A 404 -19.88 -36.85 21.47
CA ASP A 404 -19.85 -35.84 20.42
C ASP A 404 -18.50 -35.86 19.68
N PRO A 405 -18.51 -35.79 18.34
CA PRO A 405 -17.29 -35.91 17.57
C PRO A 405 -16.42 -34.67 17.71
N LYS A 406 -15.10 -34.90 17.72
CA LYS A 406 -14.14 -33.82 17.49
C LYS A 406 -14.11 -33.48 16.00
N VAL A 407 -14.22 -32.20 15.66
CA VAL A 407 -14.28 -31.72 14.27
C VAL A 407 -12.96 -31.08 13.86
N SER A 408 -12.49 -31.40 12.65
CA SER A 408 -11.32 -30.79 12.03
C SER A 408 -11.56 -30.51 10.55
N ASP A 409 -11.05 -29.39 10.06
CA ASP A 409 -11.34 -28.87 8.72
C ASP A 409 -10.02 -28.67 7.96
N ASN A 410 -10.00 -29.06 6.68
CA ASN A 410 -8.93 -28.72 5.75
C ASN A 410 -9.57 -28.15 4.48
N ILE A 411 -9.64 -26.82 4.39
CA ILE A 411 -10.38 -26.09 3.36
C ILE A 411 -9.41 -25.25 2.54
N ASP A 412 -9.45 -25.40 1.22
CA ASP A 412 -8.76 -24.50 0.31
C ASP A 412 -9.56 -23.20 0.19
N LYS A 413 -9.13 -22.18 0.93
CA LYS A 413 -9.84 -20.90 1.05
C LYS A 413 -9.93 -20.11 -0.25
N ASN A 414 -9.02 -20.33 -1.20
CA ASN A 414 -8.96 -19.60 -2.46
C ASN A 414 -9.52 -20.42 -3.63
N SER A 415 -9.94 -21.67 -3.40
CA SER A 415 -10.66 -22.46 -4.39
C SER A 415 -12.04 -21.88 -4.71
N ASN A 416 -12.41 -21.91 -5.99
CA ASN A 416 -13.71 -21.49 -6.48
C ASN A 416 -14.18 -22.48 -7.57
N PRO A 417 -15.16 -23.38 -7.31
CA PRO A 417 -15.98 -23.48 -6.09
C PRO A 417 -15.19 -23.83 -4.82
N LEU A 418 -15.73 -23.49 -3.64
CA LEU A 418 -15.12 -23.77 -2.35
C LEU A 418 -14.95 -25.29 -2.19
N SER A 419 -13.74 -25.73 -1.90
CA SER A 419 -13.38 -27.14 -1.83
C SER A 419 -12.48 -27.46 -0.64
N GLY A 420 -12.42 -28.75 -0.30
CA GLY A 420 -11.71 -29.24 0.88
C GLY A 420 -12.38 -30.43 1.53
N SER A 421 -12.10 -30.62 2.81
CA SER A 421 -12.58 -31.74 3.61
C SER A 421 -12.90 -31.35 5.05
N LYS A 422 -13.91 -32.00 5.63
CA LYS A 422 -14.19 -31.96 7.08
C LYS A 422 -14.14 -33.39 7.63
N THR A 423 -13.41 -33.57 8.72
CA THR A 423 -13.25 -34.85 9.43
C THR A 423 -13.95 -34.77 10.78
N PHE A 424 -14.79 -35.76 11.05
CA PHE A 424 -15.49 -35.99 12.30
C PHE A 424 -14.87 -37.21 12.99
N GLU A 425 -14.27 -37.01 14.16
CA GLU A 425 -13.67 -38.08 14.97
C GLU A 425 -14.62 -38.43 16.12
N TYR A 426 -15.37 -39.53 15.96
CA TYR A 426 -16.27 -40.05 16.99
C TYR A 426 -15.52 -40.94 17.95
N VAL A 427 -15.83 -40.81 19.24
CA VAL A 427 -15.40 -41.73 20.29
C VAL A 427 -16.59 -42.60 20.66
N ILE A 428 -16.45 -43.91 20.47
CA ILE A 428 -17.48 -44.91 20.71
C ILE A 428 -16.97 -45.89 21.78
N MET A 429 -17.75 -46.12 22.82
CA MET A 429 -17.39 -47.00 23.94
C MET A 429 -18.35 -48.21 23.99
N PRO A 430 -17.86 -49.43 23.71
CA PRO A 430 -18.66 -50.64 23.83
C PRO A 430 -18.97 -50.97 25.29
N GLN A 431 -20.22 -51.34 25.57
CA GLN A 431 -20.70 -51.66 26.92
C GLN A 431 -20.85 -53.18 27.16
N GLU A 432 -20.97 -53.96 26.09
CA GLU A 432 -21.18 -55.41 26.12
C GLU A 432 -20.07 -56.12 25.31
N SER A 433 -19.73 -57.34 25.73
CA SER A 433 -18.80 -58.20 25.00
C SER A 433 -19.54 -59.14 24.06
N GLY A 434 -18.86 -59.59 23.01
CA GLY A 434 -19.39 -60.44 21.96
C GLY A 434 -19.28 -59.82 20.57
N LYS A 435 -19.99 -60.42 19.61
CA LYS A 435 -20.02 -59.95 18.23
C LYS A 435 -21.05 -58.85 18.07
N HIS A 436 -20.58 -57.64 17.82
CA HIS A 436 -21.42 -56.49 17.53
C HIS A 436 -21.16 -55.97 16.12
N THR A 437 -22.07 -55.16 15.61
CA THR A 437 -21.94 -54.54 14.28
C THR A 437 -22.29 -53.07 14.39
N ILE A 438 -21.39 -52.22 13.92
CA ILE A 438 -21.66 -50.80 13.69
C ILE A 438 -22.36 -50.70 12.33
N PRO A 439 -23.60 -50.18 12.27
CA PRO A 439 -24.31 -50.02 11.02
C PRO A 439 -23.62 -49.00 10.10
N PRO A 440 -23.89 -49.05 8.78
CA PRO A 440 -23.45 -48.04 7.82
C PRO A 440 -23.67 -46.61 8.32
N VAL A 441 -22.63 -45.78 8.24
CA VAL A 441 -22.78 -44.34 8.42
C VAL A 441 -23.42 -43.78 7.16
N GLU A 442 -24.52 -43.06 7.31
CA GLU A 442 -25.17 -42.38 6.20
C GLU A 442 -24.83 -40.90 6.15
N PHE A 443 -24.59 -40.38 4.95
CA PHE A 443 -24.45 -38.96 4.70
C PHE A 443 -25.19 -38.57 3.42
N SER A 444 -26.21 -37.72 3.55
CA SER A 444 -26.97 -37.21 2.41
C SER A 444 -26.65 -35.75 2.10
N TYR A 445 -26.55 -35.45 0.81
CA TYR A 445 -26.36 -34.10 0.30
C TYR A 445 -27.27 -33.84 -0.91
N PHE A 446 -27.53 -32.57 -1.20
CA PHE A 446 -28.23 -32.15 -2.40
C PHE A 446 -27.20 -31.71 -3.44
N ASP A 447 -27.26 -32.29 -4.65
CA ASP A 447 -26.41 -31.90 -5.79
C ASP A 447 -27.17 -30.92 -6.69
N PRO A 448 -26.85 -29.62 -6.68
CA PRO A 448 -27.56 -28.63 -7.51
C PRO A 448 -27.43 -28.88 -9.01
N GLY A 449 -26.39 -29.60 -9.44
CA GLY A 449 -26.16 -29.91 -10.84
C GLY A 449 -27.09 -30.99 -11.37
N THR A 450 -27.44 -32.00 -10.55
CA THR A 450 -28.44 -33.02 -10.92
C THR A 450 -29.83 -32.72 -10.35
N GLN A 451 -29.95 -31.72 -9.48
CA GLN A 451 -31.18 -31.33 -8.78
C GLN A 451 -31.79 -32.47 -7.96
N GLU A 452 -30.94 -33.35 -7.44
CA GLU A 452 -31.34 -34.57 -6.72
C GLU A 452 -30.57 -34.71 -5.40
N TYR A 453 -31.22 -35.37 -4.44
CA TYR A 453 -30.56 -35.82 -3.21
C TYR A 453 -29.75 -37.09 -3.46
N LYS A 454 -28.52 -37.12 -2.95
CA LYS A 454 -27.63 -38.27 -3.00
C LYS A 454 -27.27 -38.69 -1.59
N THR A 455 -27.34 -39.99 -1.31
CA THR A 455 -26.94 -40.58 -0.03
C THR A 455 -25.71 -41.45 -0.22
N LEU A 456 -24.68 -41.16 0.55
CA LEU A 456 -23.47 -41.97 0.66
C LEU A 456 -23.60 -42.85 1.90
N GLN A 457 -23.18 -44.10 1.77
CA GLN A 457 -23.18 -45.07 2.88
C GLN A 457 -21.81 -45.71 3.00
N SER A 458 -21.33 -45.89 4.24
CA SER A 458 -20.15 -46.70 4.52
C SER A 458 -20.52 -48.20 4.55
N PRO A 459 -19.57 -49.13 4.43
CA PRO A 459 -19.82 -50.51 4.81
C PRO A 459 -20.14 -50.61 6.32
N ALA A 460 -20.89 -51.65 6.70
CA ALA A 460 -21.07 -52.04 8.09
C ALA A 460 -19.74 -52.58 8.65
N ILE A 461 -19.44 -52.30 9.91
CA ILE A 461 -18.19 -52.71 10.55
C ILE A 461 -18.53 -53.77 11.60
N ALA A 462 -18.10 -55.00 11.37
CA ALA A 462 -18.20 -56.08 12.35
C ALA A 462 -17.07 -55.94 13.39
N LEU A 463 -17.42 -56.06 14.67
CA LEU A 463 -16.49 -55.96 15.79
C LEU A 463 -16.62 -57.19 16.68
N ASP A 464 -15.49 -57.78 17.07
CA ASP A 464 -15.43 -58.83 18.06
C ASP A 464 -14.88 -58.24 19.37
N ILE A 465 -15.78 -57.96 20.30
CA ILE A 465 -15.45 -57.23 21.53
C ILE A 465 -15.21 -58.24 22.64
N ALA A 466 -13.95 -58.33 23.10
CA ALA A 466 -13.61 -59.14 24.27
C ALA A 466 -14.01 -58.44 25.57
N GLN A 467 -14.28 -59.21 26.62
CA GLN A 467 -14.54 -58.65 27.95
C GLN A 467 -13.28 -57.93 28.47
N GLY A 468 -13.42 -56.66 28.84
CA GLY A 468 -12.37 -55.86 29.47
C GLY A 468 -11.95 -56.42 30.83
N LYS A 469 -10.71 -56.12 31.23
CA LYS A 469 -10.14 -56.58 32.51
C LYS A 469 -10.70 -55.81 33.70
N LYS A 470 -11.24 -54.61 33.47
CA LYS A 470 -11.96 -53.84 34.48
C LYS A 470 -13.44 -54.15 34.37
N VAL A 471 -13.93 -55.02 35.25
CA VAL A 471 -15.37 -55.15 35.48
C VAL A 471 -15.85 -53.78 35.97
N ARG A 472 -16.58 -53.04 35.10
CA ARG A 472 -17.48 -51.99 35.59
C ARG A 472 -18.45 -52.71 36.50
N ASN A 473 -18.28 -52.55 37.81
CA ASN A 473 -19.26 -53.02 38.78
C ASN A 473 -20.56 -52.27 38.51
N THR A 474 -21.40 -52.82 37.65
CA THR A 474 -22.81 -52.49 37.55
C THR A 474 -23.47 -53.03 38.80
N THR A 475 -23.27 -52.33 39.91
CA THR A 475 -24.22 -52.47 41.01
C THR A 475 -25.50 -51.82 40.50
N PRO A 476 -26.60 -52.58 40.32
CA PRO A 476 -27.86 -51.96 39.97
C PRO A 476 -28.20 -51.04 41.16
N VAL A 477 -28.36 -49.75 40.89
CA VAL A 477 -28.98 -48.85 41.86
C VAL A 477 -30.45 -49.25 41.91
N VAL A 478 -30.71 -50.30 42.71
CA VAL A 478 -32.04 -50.57 43.23
C VAL A 478 -32.35 -49.38 44.12
N ALA A 479 -33.36 -48.61 43.74
CA ALA A 479 -33.98 -47.61 44.57
C ALA A 479 -34.42 -48.27 45.89
N GLY A 480 -33.63 -48.10 46.94
CA GLY A 480 -33.84 -48.77 48.23
C GLY A 480 -33.03 -48.09 49.32
N ALA A 481 -33.67 -47.12 49.96
CA ALA A 481 -33.38 -46.52 51.26
C ALA A 481 -32.12 -47.02 52.01
N ALA A 482 -31.03 -46.24 51.95
CA ALA A 482 -30.01 -46.24 53.00
C ALA A 482 -29.29 -44.88 53.01
N GLY A 483 -29.21 -44.28 54.21
CA GLY A 483 -28.86 -42.89 54.50
C GLY A 483 -27.65 -42.28 53.77
N ASN A 484 -27.87 -41.07 53.28
CA ASN A 484 -26.81 -40.15 52.87
C ASN A 484 -26.01 -39.67 54.09
N THR A 485 -25.01 -40.43 54.52
CA THR A 485 -23.95 -39.91 55.39
C THR A 485 -22.83 -39.33 54.53
N PHE A 486 -22.88 -38.02 54.30
CA PHE A 486 -21.73 -37.27 53.81
C PHE A 486 -20.58 -37.40 54.81
N LYS A 487 -19.43 -37.87 54.34
CA LYS A 487 -18.21 -37.99 55.14
C LYS A 487 -17.73 -36.57 55.50
N ASN A 488 -17.67 -36.28 56.80
CA ASN A 488 -17.31 -34.96 57.34
C ASN A 488 -16.03 -34.38 56.70
N ILE A 489 -16.16 -33.15 56.19
CA ILE A 489 -15.06 -32.29 55.77
C ILE A 489 -14.46 -31.72 57.05
N ILE A 490 -13.18 -32.01 57.32
CA ILE A 490 -12.44 -31.42 58.45
C ILE A 490 -12.27 -29.92 58.16
N PRO A 491 -12.81 -28.99 58.99
CA PRO A 491 -12.60 -27.57 58.77
C PRO A 491 -11.19 -27.20 59.26
N GLY A 492 -10.20 -27.38 58.41
CA GLY A 492 -8.89 -26.76 58.62
C GLY A 492 -9.01 -25.28 58.30
N THR A 493 -9.06 -24.42 59.32
CA THR A 493 -8.95 -22.97 59.14
C THR A 493 -7.55 -22.63 58.64
N GLN A 494 -7.38 -22.54 57.33
CA GLN A 494 -6.18 -21.96 56.74
C GLN A 494 -6.24 -20.44 56.95
N ALA A 495 -5.48 -19.96 57.93
CA ALA A 495 -5.24 -18.53 58.09
C ALA A 495 -4.39 -18.06 56.91
N TRP A 496 -5.01 -17.30 56.00
CA TRP A 496 -4.34 -16.65 54.89
C TRP A 496 -3.39 -15.60 55.43
N THR A 497 -2.11 -15.94 55.56
CA THR A 497 -1.07 -14.94 55.79
C THR A 497 -0.70 -14.34 54.44
N LEU A 498 -0.90 -13.03 54.28
CA LEU A 498 -0.50 -12.31 53.07
C LEU A 498 1.03 -12.19 53.05
N SER A 499 1.69 -13.26 52.61
CA SER A 499 3.13 -13.31 52.36
C SER A 499 3.42 -12.50 51.10
N ILE A 500 3.53 -11.18 51.24
CA ILE A 500 4.04 -10.33 50.16
C ILE A 500 5.54 -10.65 50.03
N PRO A 501 5.99 -11.26 48.92
CA PRO A 501 7.39 -11.63 48.77
C PRO A 501 8.27 -10.38 48.89
N TYR A 502 9.38 -10.49 49.63
CA TYR A 502 10.36 -9.41 49.90
C TYR A 502 10.80 -8.64 48.64
N PHE A 503 10.67 -9.26 47.46
CA PHE A 503 10.95 -8.66 46.16
C PHE A 503 10.08 -7.42 45.85
N LEU A 504 8.78 -7.44 46.19
CA LEU A 504 7.88 -6.30 45.93
C LEU A 504 8.13 -5.09 46.86
N LYS A 505 8.84 -5.31 47.99
CA LYS A 505 9.31 -4.24 48.88
C LYS A 505 10.70 -3.72 48.51
N SER A 506 11.40 -4.38 47.59
CA SER A 506 12.75 -3.98 47.20
C SER A 506 12.71 -2.72 46.34
N VAL A 507 13.57 -1.75 46.65
CA VAL A 507 13.74 -0.52 45.86
C VAL A 507 14.08 -0.85 44.40
N TRP A 508 14.84 -1.93 44.18
CA TRP A 508 15.22 -2.40 42.86
C TRP A 508 14.03 -2.82 41.97
N PHE A 509 12.94 -3.32 42.56
CA PHE A 509 11.74 -3.65 41.79
C PHE A 509 11.11 -2.38 41.23
N TRP A 510 10.96 -1.35 42.07
CA TRP A 510 10.36 -0.08 41.68
C TRP A 510 11.23 0.73 40.71
N THR A 511 12.56 0.68 40.86
CA THR A 511 13.47 1.35 39.90
C THR A 511 13.39 0.69 38.52
N LEU A 512 13.35 -0.64 38.45
CA LEU A 512 13.27 -1.39 37.20
C LEU A 512 11.89 -1.26 36.53
N LEU A 513 10.84 -1.07 37.33
CA LEU A 513 9.49 -0.75 36.85
C LEU A 513 9.38 0.65 36.24
N LEU A 514 10.02 1.66 36.86
CA LEU A 514 9.93 3.07 36.43
C LEU A 514 10.85 3.43 35.25
N LEU A 515 11.98 2.74 35.10
CA LEU A 515 12.96 3.01 34.05
C LEU A 515 12.39 3.03 32.61
N PRO A 516 11.56 2.07 32.17
CA PRO A 516 10.98 2.12 30.82
C PRO A 516 9.99 3.29 30.65
N VAL A 517 9.23 3.66 31.69
CA VAL A 517 8.30 4.81 31.63
C VAL A 517 9.08 6.12 31.46
N LEU A 518 10.18 6.28 32.19
CA LEU A 518 11.07 7.44 32.06
C LEU A 518 11.75 7.48 30.68
N ALA A 519 12.14 6.33 30.11
CA ALA A 519 12.70 6.27 28.77
C ALA A 519 11.69 6.73 27.71
N ILE A 520 10.44 6.27 27.78
CA ILE A 520 9.37 6.70 26.86
C ILE A 520 9.12 8.21 26.98
N ALA A 521 9.04 8.73 28.20
CA ALA A 521 8.89 10.16 28.45
C ALA A 521 10.06 10.98 27.86
N PHE A 522 11.29 10.49 28.01
CA PHE A 522 12.49 11.12 27.44
C PHE A 522 12.47 11.12 25.90
N PHE A 523 12.10 10.00 25.26
CA PHE A 523 11.99 9.93 23.80
C PHE A 523 10.87 10.83 23.26
N TYR A 524 9.73 10.89 23.95
CA TYR A 524 8.64 11.80 23.61
C TYR A 524 9.07 13.26 23.74
N TRP A 525 9.78 13.62 24.82
CA TRP A 525 10.34 14.95 25.03
C TRP A 525 11.38 15.32 23.95
N LYS A 526 12.27 14.40 23.57
CA LYS A 526 13.25 14.61 22.50
C LYS A 526 12.58 14.83 21.14
N LYS A 527 11.51 14.08 20.83
CA LYS A 527 10.70 14.25 19.61
C LYS A 527 9.98 15.60 19.59
N GLN A 528 9.43 16.02 20.72
CA GLN A 528 8.82 17.35 20.91
C GLN A 528 9.85 18.47 20.69
N GLN A 529 11.08 18.35 21.22
CA GLN A 529 12.14 19.32 20.96
C GLN A 529 12.52 19.41 19.48
N GLN A 530 12.63 18.27 18.78
CA GLN A 530 12.93 18.28 17.34
C GLN A 530 11.82 18.93 16.51
N ALA A 531 10.54 18.68 16.83
CA ALA A 531 9.41 19.31 16.18
C ALA A 531 9.35 20.84 16.43
N TYR A 532 9.75 21.28 17.63
CA TYR A 532 9.89 22.69 17.97
C TYR A 532 10.99 23.39 17.15
N MET A 533 12.12 22.72 16.93
CA MET A 533 13.21 23.25 16.08
C MET A 533 12.82 23.38 14.59
N ILE A 534 11.98 22.46 14.08
CA ILE A 534 11.50 22.51 12.69
C ILE A 534 10.47 23.64 12.49
N LYS A 535 9.57 23.87 13.45
CA LYS A 535 8.65 25.03 13.42
C LYS A 535 9.39 26.38 13.47
N ASN A 536 10.56 26.43 14.08
CA ASN A 536 11.42 27.61 14.19
C ASN A 536 12.57 27.65 13.15
N ALA A 537 12.54 26.82 12.10
CA ALA A 537 13.54 26.86 11.03
C ALA A 537 13.49 28.18 10.21
N SER A 538 12.36 28.89 10.21
CA SER A 538 12.27 30.27 9.72
C SER A 538 13.09 31.24 10.58
N LEU A 539 13.15 31.02 11.90
CA LEU A 539 13.92 31.85 12.84
C LEU A 539 15.44 31.68 12.72
N LEU A 540 15.93 30.51 12.30
CA LEU A 540 17.36 30.24 12.10
C LEU A 540 17.91 30.78 10.76
N LYS A 541 17.05 31.01 9.75
CA LYS A 541 17.44 31.66 8.49
C LYS A 541 17.83 33.14 8.67
N TYR A 542 17.24 33.84 9.65
CA TYR A 542 17.56 35.25 9.94
C TYR A 542 19.01 35.47 10.39
N LYS A 543 19.64 34.49 11.05
CA LYS A 543 21.06 34.57 11.46
C LYS A 543 22.04 34.29 10.32
N HIS A 544 21.59 33.64 9.23
CA HIS A 544 22.45 33.28 8.09
C HIS A 544 22.57 34.39 7.04
N ALA A 545 21.55 35.23 6.84
CA ALA A 545 21.57 36.29 5.82
C ALA A 545 22.73 37.28 6.01
N ASN A 546 22.95 37.76 7.23
CA ASN A 546 24.09 38.63 7.57
C ASN A 546 25.43 37.90 7.35
N LYS A 547 25.53 36.65 7.82
CA LYS A 547 26.75 35.82 7.63
C LYS A 547 27.10 35.60 6.16
N VAL A 548 26.10 35.42 5.29
CA VAL A 548 26.29 35.25 3.84
C VAL A 548 26.70 36.57 3.19
N ALA A 549 26.08 37.68 3.59
CA ALA A 549 26.43 39.02 3.10
C ALA A 549 27.88 39.41 3.46
N LEU A 550 28.30 39.19 4.72
CA LEU A 550 29.67 39.45 5.17
C LEU A 550 30.71 38.61 4.44
N LYS A 551 30.43 37.34 4.13
CA LYS A 551 31.33 36.50 3.31
C LYS A 551 31.49 37.03 1.89
N ARG A 552 30.42 37.58 1.30
CA ARG A 552 30.48 38.20 -0.03
C ARG A 552 31.20 39.54 0.00
N LEU A 553 31.02 40.32 1.06
CA LEU A 553 31.80 41.54 1.27
C LEU A 553 33.29 41.23 1.48
N GLU A 554 33.64 40.14 2.17
CA GLU A 554 35.04 39.69 2.27
C GLU A 554 35.64 39.37 0.89
N LEU A 555 34.86 38.74 0.00
CA LEU A 555 35.27 38.52 -1.38
C LEU A 555 35.43 39.83 -2.16
N ALA A 556 34.50 40.78 -1.98
CA ALA A 556 34.61 42.11 -2.56
C ALA A 556 35.89 42.81 -2.06
N ALA A 557 36.23 42.73 -0.77
CA ALA A 557 37.47 43.28 -0.22
C ALA A 557 38.74 42.68 -0.87
N ARG A 558 38.71 41.39 -1.24
CA ARG A 558 39.80 40.77 -2.01
C ARG A 558 39.89 41.37 -3.41
N TYR A 559 38.77 41.54 -4.11
CA TYR A 559 38.76 42.20 -5.42
C TYR A 559 39.21 43.67 -5.36
N LEU A 560 38.92 44.37 -4.26
CA LEU A 560 39.44 45.71 -4.01
C LEU A 560 40.98 45.72 -3.91
N ASN A 561 41.55 44.79 -3.14
CA ASN A 561 43.01 44.68 -2.96
C ASN A 561 43.73 44.18 -4.22
N GLU A 562 43.04 43.38 -5.05
CA GLU A 562 43.57 42.86 -6.32
C GLU A 562 43.41 43.85 -7.49
N GLY A 563 42.82 45.03 -7.28
CA GLY A 563 42.58 46.03 -8.33
C GLY A 563 41.52 45.61 -9.36
N LYS A 564 40.64 44.66 -9.00
CA LYS A 564 39.58 44.12 -9.87
C LYS A 564 38.28 44.90 -9.69
N ASP A 565 38.29 46.14 -10.16
CA ASP A 565 37.27 47.16 -9.86
C ASP A 565 35.85 46.74 -10.25
N LYS A 566 35.65 46.20 -11.46
CA LYS A 566 34.32 45.74 -11.91
C LYS A 566 33.76 44.62 -11.04
N LEU A 567 34.60 43.63 -10.71
CA LEU A 567 34.21 42.48 -9.88
C LEU A 567 33.92 42.91 -8.43
N PHE A 568 34.63 43.92 -7.92
CA PHE A 568 34.35 44.51 -6.62
C PHE A 568 32.93 45.08 -6.53
N TYR A 569 32.52 45.91 -7.50
CA TYR A 569 31.19 46.52 -7.49
C TYR A 569 30.08 45.50 -7.77
N GLU A 570 30.31 44.50 -8.64
CA GLU A 570 29.37 43.40 -8.86
C GLU A 570 29.11 42.59 -7.59
N GLU A 571 30.17 42.18 -6.87
CA GLU A 571 30.01 41.42 -5.63
C GLU A 571 29.44 42.26 -4.49
N THR A 572 29.77 43.55 -4.40
CA THR A 572 29.21 44.46 -3.39
C THR A 572 27.69 44.61 -3.60
N SER A 573 27.25 44.86 -4.83
CA SER A 573 25.82 44.93 -5.17
C SER A 573 25.12 43.58 -4.90
N ARG A 574 25.74 42.47 -5.30
CA ARG A 574 25.20 41.12 -5.08
C ARG A 574 25.14 40.71 -3.60
N ALA A 575 26.03 41.24 -2.76
CA ALA A 575 25.99 41.07 -1.31
C ALA A 575 24.78 41.78 -0.70
N VAL A 576 24.53 43.02 -1.12
CA VAL A 576 23.43 43.86 -0.64
C VAL A 576 22.07 43.32 -1.10
N TRP A 577 21.87 43.08 -2.40
CA TRP A 577 20.61 42.49 -2.90
C TRP A 577 20.36 41.09 -2.35
N GLY A 578 21.41 40.27 -2.22
CA GLY A 578 21.30 38.95 -1.61
C GLY A 578 20.94 39.00 -0.12
N TYR A 579 21.41 40.01 0.62
CA TYR A 579 21.00 40.26 1.99
C TYR A 579 19.51 40.58 2.06
N LEU A 580 19.04 41.53 1.24
CA LEU A 580 17.64 41.99 1.24
C LEU A 580 16.67 40.88 0.81
N ALA A 581 16.99 40.12 -0.24
CA ALA A 581 16.20 38.98 -0.69
C ALA A 581 16.01 37.93 0.42
N ASN A 582 17.10 37.57 1.12
CA ASN A 582 17.06 36.58 2.19
C ASN A 582 16.40 37.12 3.47
N LYS A 583 16.56 38.42 3.78
CA LYS A 583 15.97 39.04 4.97
C LYS A 583 14.46 39.18 4.82
N PHE A 584 13.98 39.59 3.65
CA PHE A 584 12.57 39.86 3.37
C PHE A 584 11.82 38.74 2.68
N HIS A 585 12.47 37.60 2.41
CA HIS A 585 11.89 36.43 1.72
C HIS A 585 11.33 36.74 0.32
N ILE A 586 12.01 37.62 -0.41
CA ILE A 586 11.63 38.01 -1.76
C ILE A 586 12.51 37.23 -2.75
N PRO A 587 11.93 36.49 -3.72
CA PRO A 587 12.69 35.87 -4.79
C PRO A 587 13.53 36.92 -5.54
N LEU A 588 14.78 36.60 -5.88
CA LEU A 588 15.66 37.54 -6.61
C LEU A 588 15.04 38.09 -7.91
N ALA A 589 14.15 37.34 -8.55
CA ALA A 589 13.44 37.74 -9.77
C ALA A 589 12.34 38.81 -9.54
N GLU A 590 11.86 38.95 -8.31
CA GLU A 590 10.81 39.91 -7.92
C GLU A 590 11.40 41.16 -7.23
N LEU A 591 12.73 41.20 -7.09
CA LEU A 591 13.44 42.19 -6.31
C LEU A 591 13.64 43.47 -7.15
N ASN A 592 13.01 44.57 -6.75
CA ASN A 592 13.21 45.88 -7.37
C ASN A 592 13.19 47.01 -6.31
N LYS A 593 13.60 48.22 -6.71
CA LYS A 593 13.73 49.39 -5.82
C LYS A 593 12.42 49.71 -5.10
N GLN A 594 11.28 49.61 -5.79
CA GLN A 594 9.96 49.90 -5.24
C GLN A 594 9.52 48.87 -4.19
N VAL A 595 9.66 47.57 -4.50
CA VAL A 595 9.30 46.47 -3.58
C VAL A 595 10.12 46.53 -2.29
N ILE A 596 11.39 46.93 -2.37
CA ILE A 596 12.22 47.12 -1.18
C ILE A 596 11.78 48.36 -0.40
N GLN A 597 11.51 49.49 -1.06
CA GLN A 597 11.00 50.69 -0.36
C GLN A 597 9.70 50.41 0.40
N ASP A 598 8.76 49.72 -0.24
CA ASP A 598 7.48 49.36 0.38
C ASP A 598 7.70 48.44 1.59
N ARG A 599 8.67 47.51 1.50
CA ARG A 599 9.00 46.60 2.59
C ARG A 599 9.72 47.28 3.75
N LEU A 600 10.65 48.19 3.47
CA LEU A 600 11.36 48.97 4.50
C LEU A 600 10.40 49.92 5.22
N ALA A 601 9.42 50.48 4.51
CA ALA A 601 8.35 51.29 5.09
C ALA A 601 7.40 50.47 5.97
N ALA A 602 7.03 49.26 5.53
CA ALA A 602 6.20 48.34 6.31
C ALA A 602 6.86 47.93 7.63
N GLU A 603 8.18 47.78 7.62
CA GLU A 603 8.99 47.50 8.81
C GLU A 603 9.45 48.79 9.52
N GLN A 604 8.85 49.96 9.29
CA GLN A 604 9.13 51.22 10.02
C GLN A 604 10.63 51.57 10.19
N ILE A 605 11.48 51.26 9.21
CA ILE A 605 12.91 51.56 9.28
C ILE A 605 13.12 53.06 9.06
N ASP A 606 14.10 53.64 9.76
CA ASP A 606 14.46 55.05 9.61
C ASP A 606 14.72 55.39 8.12
N PRO A 607 14.00 56.38 7.56
CA PRO A 607 14.17 56.83 6.17
C PRO A 607 15.62 57.16 5.81
N ALA A 608 16.44 57.59 6.79
CA ALA A 608 17.87 57.86 6.57
C ALA A 608 18.66 56.60 6.18
N ILE A 609 18.37 55.46 6.83
CA ILE A 609 19.03 54.17 6.54
C ILE A 609 18.59 53.65 5.17
N SER A 610 17.29 53.76 4.86
CA SER A 610 16.77 53.39 3.54
C SER A 610 17.40 54.23 2.43
N ASN A 611 17.60 55.54 2.65
CA ASN A 611 18.22 56.40 1.67
C ASN A 611 19.70 56.04 1.44
N ASN A 612 20.47 55.80 2.52
CA ASN A 612 21.87 55.38 2.43
C ASN A 612 22.04 54.06 1.68
N LEU A 613 21.10 53.12 1.85
CA LEU A 613 21.07 51.86 1.09
C LEU A 613 20.90 52.09 -0.40
N PHE A 614 19.97 52.95 -0.81
CA PHE A 614 19.75 53.21 -2.23
C PHE A 614 20.87 54.03 -2.86
N VAL A 615 21.45 54.99 -2.13
CA VAL A 615 22.64 55.72 -2.58
C VAL A 615 23.82 54.76 -2.81
N LEU A 616 24.02 53.78 -1.93
CA LEU A 616 25.05 52.75 -2.11
C LEU A 616 24.80 51.90 -3.37
N LEU A 617 23.56 51.45 -3.59
CA LEU A 617 23.21 50.65 -4.77
C LEU A 617 23.37 51.45 -6.06
N ASP A 618 22.88 52.68 -6.08
CA ASP A 618 22.99 53.59 -7.23
C ASP A 618 24.48 53.87 -7.53
N ASN A 619 25.32 54.10 -6.51
CA ASN A 619 26.77 54.28 -6.68
C ASN A 619 27.45 53.03 -7.25
N CYS A 620 27.06 51.83 -6.82
CA CYS A 620 27.59 50.58 -7.37
C CYS A 620 27.18 50.39 -8.83
N GLU A 621 25.92 50.71 -9.18
CA GLU A 621 25.42 50.64 -10.56
C GLU A 621 26.14 51.64 -11.47
N ILE A 622 26.25 52.90 -11.07
CA ILE A 622 26.95 53.94 -11.85
C ILE A 622 28.41 53.53 -12.09
N ALA A 623 29.09 53.01 -11.07
CA ALA A 623 30.49 52.59 -11.19
C ALA A 623 30.69 51.37 -12.12
N LEU A 624 29.67 50.53 -12.32
CA LEU A 624 29.70 49.40 -13.25
C LEU A 624 29.57 49.83 -14.72
N TYR A 625 28.89 50.94 -14.99
CA TYR A 625 28.65 51.47 -16.34
C TYR A 625 29.58 52.63 -16.74
N ALA A 626 30.12 53.39 -15.76
CA ALA A 626 31.01 54.53 -15.98
C ALA A 626 32.27 54.44 -15.09
N PRO A 627 33.30 53.68 -15.50
CA PRO A 627 34.50 53.46 -14.69
C PRO A 627 35.39 54.72 -14.66
N SER A 628 35.26 55.55 -13.62
CA SER A 628 36.14 56.72 -13.42
C SER A 628 36.43 57.07 -11.95
N ASN A 629 36.41 56.07 -11.05
CA ASN A 629 36.52 56.31 -9.61
C ASN A 629 37.88 55.87 -9.03
N SER A 630 38.49 56.75 -8.23
CA SER A 630 39.74 56.49 -7.51
C SER A 630 39.61 55.36 -6.48
N HIS A 631 40.74 54.76 -6.10
CA HIS A 631 40.80 53.69 -5.10
C HIS A 631 40.14 54.07 -3.76
N ASP A 632 40.23 55.35 -3.36
CA ASP A 632 39.62 55.87 -2.14
C ASP A 632 38.09 55.85 -2.18
N VAL A 633 37.49 56.10 -3.35
CA VAL A 633 36.04 56.01 -3.56
C VAL A 633 35.54 54.56 -3.42
N ARG A 634 36.36 53.58 -3.84
CA ARG A 634 36.02 52.15 -3.67
C ARG A 634 36.09 51.70 -2.22
N ARG A 635 37.13 52.14 -1.50
CA ARG A 635 37.29 51.84 -0.08
C ARG A 635 36.14 52.43 0.75
N THR A 636 35.76 53.67 0.47
CA THR A 636 34.60 54.30 1.12
C THR A 636 33.28 53.60 0.77
N THR A 637 33.10 53.14 -0.48
CA THR A 637 31.93 52.33 -0.87
C THR A 637 31.86 51.01 -0.10
N TYR A 638 32.99 50.33 0.11
CA TYR A 638 33.06 49.11 0.91
C TYR A 638 32.69 49.34 2.38
N GLU A 639 33.25 50.40 2.98
CA GLU A 639 32.94 50.79 4.37
C GLU A 639 31.45 51.18 4.51
N GLN A 640 30.90 51.90 3.53
CA GLN A 640 29.47 52.21 3.46
C GLN A 640 28.60 50.94 3.38
N ALA A 641 29.00 49.93 2.59
CA ALA A 641 28.26 48.67 2.49
C ALA A 641 28.20 47.90 3.81
N ILE A 642 29.30 47.89 4.58
CA ILE A 642 29.32 47.27 5.91
C ILE A 642 28.41 48.03 6.87
N THR A 643 28.52 49.36 6.90
CA THR A 643 27.73 50.22 7.80
C THR A 643 26.24 50.08 7.51
N VAL A 644 25.83 50.15 6.24
CA VAL A 644 24.42 50.01 5.84
C VAL A 644 23.85 48.64 6.26
N ILE A 645 24.57 47.53 6.05
CA ILE A 645 24.10 46.20 6.46
C ILE A 645 24.03 46.08 7.99
N SER A 646 24.99 46.68 8.71
CA SER A 646 25.03 46.68 10.18
C SER A 646 23.88 47.51 10.79
N ASP A 647 23.63 48.70 10.24
CA ASP A 647 22.57 49.60 10.69
C ASP A 647 21.19 48.98 10.40
N MET A 648 21.03 48.39 9.22
CA MET A 648 19.84 47.61 8.86
C MET A 648 19.59 46.44 9.81
N GLU A 649 20.63 45.69 10.18
CA GLU A 649 20.51 44.58 11.11
C GLU A 649 20.15 45.04 12.53
N THR A 650 20.67 46.19 12.94
CA THR A 650 20.39 46.80 14.26
C THR A 650 18.96 47.33 14.32
N ALA A 651 18.51 48.03 13.27
CA ALA A 651 17.15 48.54 13.15
C ALA A 651 16.12 47.39 13.16
N LEU A 652 16.36 46.32 12.39
CA LEU A 652 15.47 45.17 12.31
C LEU A 652 15.46 44.32 13.60
N LYS A 653 16.54 44.30 14.38
CA LYS A 653 16.56 43.64 15.70
C LYS A 653 15.77 44.40 16.75
N LYS A 654 15.80 45.74 16.71
CA LYS A 654 15.10 46.60 17.66
C LYS A 654 13.57 46.46 17.58
N GLN A 655 13.05 46.04 16.44
CA GLN A 655 11.61 45.84 16.22
C GLN A 655 11.14 44.40 16.48
N ALA A 656 12.06 43.43 16.51
CA ALA A 656 11.75 42.03 16.77
C ALA A 656 11.82 41.66 18.27
N ALA A 657 12.32 42.57 19.10
CA ALA A 657 12.38 42.47 20.56
C ALA A 657 11.29 43.36 21.17
#